data_AF-A0AAU9FFE3-F1
#
_entry.id   AF-A0AAU9FFE3-F1
#
_cell.length_a   1.000
_cell.length_b   1.000
_cell.length_c   1.000
_cell.angle_alpha   90.00
_cell.angle_beta   90.00
_cell.angle_gamma   90.00
#
_symmetry.space_group_name_H-M   'P 1'
#
loop_
_entity.id
_entity.type
_entity.pdbx_description
1 polymer ?
#
loop_
_entity_poly.entity_id
_entity_poly.type
_entity_poly.pdbx_seq_one_letter_code
_entity_poly.pdbx_strand_id
1 'polypeptide(L)'
;MEKTKATKKSLGRASRGSKKKSSSSTMSNKSSTVDTLVQPKPKPKPPRVFLYIQLNEISMLPESQHPLELHLYHAKNTLQKMQERYTTETIIYQHEFDLQKPVFAMGVMQDDIEDMNAFSDNPLVITLYRRVPRLPKSAVQRLSKPTDASTGTPQPDLIGDSMDTTLAEAEVSPATQTHPEGPPDELTLDEGDGEEGGFTEEHLELLSRGHCDLLQLFQRRRFISDISVYLYPELQGAPDGKLTTCTIWHMYSILPILKDFNFTNLAFVTLESIYNVPEQLHDKASELGLSISFRSREPNDQGVHQLVPFCSFYGFGSEVISEQNTSIVWENIKRDINPFQSFSFNQIDTNIRVKLQRVFRLVLWERDVDFRSNAIDIFSDLALINNSMHRYVLNEQMRHILEAAVVHNSYELLLQLYQETPSNVLYEGVINPSIFGYPNVNYCRFASTLQPFSSGSKKQSVLQSSLDVGPMFATVKICFFQSIAQRNENLDKYNENLLKRAKLLRCFDNTFLNEPEDDANLILELYRAFDDLIADMIAFIVKRNLKNIAQGRDYFCCQLANLSNLMLKICGCDFNIRMPTKTNIEFRAMLTHMYKELMERIEKILTACSWESVCNCVVNFEYEQLHMMHLMEELRLMCLIGEHSLAAQIFEDLRDNSSHPLLFNFYNFLNNLENSKFKQASRYFKNPTGGGWVGEYFPSLGKLYIDYMLELKSEDEEVSAQAYANMIESLRVFVSKNSLDLDAYVLLYCYYKRNDYLPGMEFTRLRFENLYSVPRKNLGGTPVSLFELFLPEDFELSTMSTMMNLNFYPVFTTFARMGAYGFAEVVFSDIQQCFTAIEVYLVTTTLKILQGKIDNDFRLLIFPTNESETGKLMRFYQAHINGNAEYSRGRFDEAMLYFKELLTMDGEEEHEHFKVSFMRLAHLAFDRGEYELAQQAYDMCPPHCKKMNFLLNYGKGLTLYYLNRLEDAIEYLARCTEVQVFVPDVWGYLAIINLRLGRNKSALDCWKMAKMYPELFLHDRIYEELDKIKYSDVHLLVDDDGNPAELMEKRDFNVL
;
A
#
# COMPACT_ATOMS: atom_id res chain seq x y z
N MET A 1 22.60 -54.86 -40.36
CA MET A 1 21.95 -55.56 -41.49
C MET A 1 21.33 -54.48 -42.37
N GLU A 2 21.98 -54.08 -43.47
CA GLU A 2 21.75 -54.63 -44.83
C GLU A 2 20.25 -54.59 -45.22
N LYS A 3 19.73 -54.00 -46.29
CA LYS A 3 20.21 -53.63 -47.65
C LYS A 3 19.19 -52.62 -48.25
N THR A 4 19.61 -51.48 -48.81
CA THR A 4 19.78 -51.16 -50.26
C THR A 4 18.60 -51.37 -51.24
N LYS A 5 18.26 -50.26 -51.94
CA LYS A 5 17.99 -50.08 -53.41
C LYS A 5 16.74 -50.79 -54.02
N ALA A 6 16.01 -50.28 -55.03
CA ALA A 6 16.27 -49.27 -56.06
C ALA A 6 14.98 -48.84 -56.84
N THR A 7 14.92 -47.57 -57.30
CA THR A 7 14.63 -47.05 -58.69
C THR A 7 13.49 -47.64 -59.57
N LYS A 8 12.81 -46.96 -60.53
CA LYS A 8 12.97 -45.72 -61.34
C LYS A 8 11.75 -45.57 -62.27
N LYS A 9 11.42 -44.33 -62.71
CA LYS A 9 11.24 -43.85 -64.12
C LYS A 9 10.60 -42.44 -64.10
N SER A 10 11.28 -41.33 -64.44
CA SER A 10 11.68 -40.79 -65.79
C SER A 10 10.46 -40.20 -66.54
N LEU A 11 10.41 -39.02 -67.18
CA LEU A 11 11.33 -38.06 -67.80
C LEU A 11 10.50 -36.77 -68.06
N GLY A 12 11.02 -35.53 -68.03
CA GLY A 12 11.81 -34.88 -69.09
C GLY A 12 11.85 -33.36 -68.87
N ARG A 13 13.03 -32.73 -68.74
CA ARG A 13 13.67 -31.74 -69.66
C ARG A 13 12.82 -30.48 -69.94
N ALA A 14 13.32 -29.25 -69.77
CA ALA A 14 14.59 -28.76 -70.31
C ALA A 14 15.22 -27.59 -69.52
N SER A 15 16.55 -27.55 -69.63
CA SER A 15 17.50 -26.54 -69.12
C SER A 15 17.91 -25.54 -70.21
N ARG A 16 18.35 -24.33 -69.81
CA ARG A 16 19.47 -23.52 -70.36
C ARG A 16 19.51 -22.19 -69.60
N GLY A 17 20.61 -21.58 -69.18
CA GLY A 17 22.05 -21.84 -69.24
C GLY A 17 22.77 -20.56 -68.76
N SER A 18 23.60 -20.64 -67.71
CA SER A 18 25.06 -20.38 -67.72
C SER A 18 25.52 -18.94 -68.02
N LYS A 19 26.16 -18.20 -67.11
CA LYS A 19 27.63 -18.00 -66.89
C LYS A 19 27.77 -16.51 -66.45
N LYS A 20 28.73 -15.98 -65.67
CA LYS A 20 30.12 -16.35 -65.32
C LYS A 20 30.56 -15.44 -64.14
N LYS A 21 31.55 -15.91 -63.38
CA LYS A 21 32.28 -15.28 -62.27
C LYS A 21 33.17 -14.09 -62.68
N SER A 22 33.52 -13.21 -61.74
CA SER A 22 34.93 -12.92 -61.41
C SER A 22 35.10 -12.28 -60.03
N SER A 23 36.16 -12.73 -59.36
CA SER A 23 36.71 -12.30 -58.07
C SER A 23 37.78 -11.22 -58.23
N SER A 24 37.94 -10.34 -57.24
CA SER A 24 39.27 -9.81 -56.86
C SER A 24 39.27 -9.28 -55.42
N SER A 25 40.25 -9.76 -54.66
CA SER A 25 40.62 -9.42 -53.28
C SER A 25 41.60 -8.24 -53.22
N THR A 26 41.53 -7.38 -52.20
CA THR A 26 42.71 -6.73 -51.61
C THR A 26 42.45 -6.34 -50.15
N MET A 27 43.43 -6.59 -49.27
CA MET A 27 43.41 -6.26 -47.84
C MET A 27 44.15 -4.93 -47.54
N SER A 28 43.64 -4.23 -46.52
CA SER A 28 44.35 -3.67 -45.34
C SER A 28 44.28 -2.15 -45.07
N ASN A 29 43.91 -1.88 -43.82
CA ASN A 29 44.32 -0.84 -42.86
C ASN A 29 43.73 0.59 -42.82
N LYS A 30 43.00 0.79 -41.69
CA LYS A 30 42.95 1.94 -40.74
C LYS A 30 42.66 3.36 -41.25
N SER A 31 41.51 3.91 -40.86
CA SER A 31 41.42 5.06 -39.94
C SER A 31 39.96 5.43 -39.62
N SER A 32 39.76 5.90 -38.40
CA SER A 32 38.58 6.53 -37.80
C SER A 32 37.96 7.66 -38.64
N THR A 33 36.65 7.60 -38.87
CA THR A 33 35.76 8.77 -39.08
C THR A 33 34.29 8.35 -39.03
N VAL A 34 33.57 8.86 -38.02
CA VAL A 34 32.15 9.27 -38.03
C VAL A 34 31.20 8.44 -38.91
N ASP A 35 30.48 7.48 -38.29
CA ASP A 35 29.37 6.79 -38.96
C ASP A 35 28.21 7.77 -39.17
N THR A 36 28.14 8.22 -40.41
CA THR A 36 27.00 8.92 -40.99
C THR A 36 25.88 7.90 -41.13
N LEU A 37 24.69 8.22 -40.61
CA LEU A 37 23.45 7.45 -40.76
C LEU A 37 23.25 7.03 -42.23
N VAL A 38 23.63 5.81 -42.57
CA VAL A 38 23.22 5.15 -43.82
C VAL A 38 21.73 4.88 -43.66
N GLN A 39 20.90 5.69 -44.33
CA GLN A 39 19.48 5.41 -44.41
C GLN A 39 19.27 3.95 -44.89
N PRO A 40 18.48 3.14 -44.16
CA PRO A 40 18.15 1.81 -44.64
C PRO A 40 17.40 1.94 -45.96
N LYS A 41 17.80 1.13 -46.97
CA LYS A 41 17.06 1.01 -48.24
C LYS A 41 15.56 0.87 -47.94
N PRO A 42 14.67 1.58 -48.65
CA PRO A 42 13.25 1.54 -48.37
C PRO A 42 12.76 0.09 -48.49
N LYS A 43 12.21 -0.46 -47.40
CA LYS A 43 11.45 -1.71 -47.45
C LYS A 43 10.35 -1.53 -48.52
N PRO A 44 10.09 -2.54 -49.38
CA PRO A 44 8.98 -2.45 -50.33
C PRO A 44 7.70 -2.13 -49.55
N LYS A 45 6.92 -1.15 -50.04
CA LYS A 45 5.66 -0.75 -49.38
C LYS A 45 4.81 -2.01 -49.17
N PRO A 46 4.28 -2.23 -47.95
CA PRO A 46 3.45 -3.39 -47.69
C PRO A 46 2.27 -3.41 -48.68
N PRO A 47 1.87 -4.60 -49.18
CA PRO A 47 0.75 -4.69 -50.10
C PRO A 47 -0.55 -4.30 -49.37
N ARG A 48 -1.44 -3.60 -50.09
CA ARG A 48 -2.78 -3.29 -49.59
C ARG A 48 -3.66 -4.53 -49.68
N VAL A 49 -4.22 -4.95 -48.55
CA VAL A 49 -5.19 -6.04 -48.41
C VAL A 49 -6.58 -5.43 -48.23
N PHE A 50 -7.62 -6.14 -48.64
CA PHE A 50 -9.00 -5.67 -48.52
C PHE A 50 -9.77 -6.55 -47.53
N LEU A 51 -10.34 -5.90 -46.53
CA LEU A 51 -11.37 -6.47 -45.68
C LEU A 51 -12.72 -6.24 -46.36
N TYR A 52 -13.42 -7.33 -46.69
CA TYR A 52 -14.76 -7.29 -47.24
C TYR A 52 -15.77 -7.41 -46.11
N ILE A 53 -16.75 -6.51 -46.09
CA ILE A 53 -17.80 -6.41 -45.06
C ILE A 53 -19.14 -6.46 -45.77
N GLN A 54 -19.95 -7.46 -45.46
CA GLN A 54 -21.24 -7.70 -46.12
C GLN A 54 -22.32 -7.95 -45.08
N LEU A 55 -23.46 -7.27 -45.21
CA LEU A 55 -24.64 -7.58 -44.39
C LEU A 55 -25.21 -8.93 -44.82
N ASN A 56 -25.31 -9.86 -43.88
CA ASN A 56 -25.81 -11.22 -44.14
C ASN A 56 -27.26 -11.38 -43.66
N GLU A 57 -27.54 -10.94 -42.44
CA GLU A 57 -28.86 -11.03 -41.82
C GLU A 57 -29.13 -9.81 -40.95
N ILE A 58 -30.37 -9.35 -40.92
CA ILE A 58 -30.86 -8.36 -39.97
C ILE A 58 -32.16 -8.88 -39.35
N SER A 59 -32.27 -8.80 -38.03
CA SER A 59 -33.43 -9.25 -37.28
C SER A 59 -33.83 -8.22 -36.23
N MET A 60 -35.10 -8.27 -35.80
CA MET A 60 -35.65 -7.36 -34.79
C MET A 60 -35.60 -5.88 -35.24
N LEU A 61 -36.20 -5.59 -36.41
CA LEU A 61 -36.35 -4.21 -36.90
C LEU A 61 -37.52 -3.50 -36.21
N PRO A 62 -37.40 -2.19 -35.91
CA PRO A 62 -38.50 -1.40 -35.36
C PRO A 62 -39.60 -1.20 -36.40
N GLU A 63 -40.87 -1.20 -35.96
CA GLU A 63 -41.99 -0.82 -36.82
C GLU A 63 -41.90 0.69 -37.15
N SER A 64 -41.71 1.02 -38.43
CA SER A 64 -41.51 2.40 -38.89
C SER A 64 -42.43 2.72 -40.08
N GLN A 65 -43.06 3.89 -40.04
CA GLN A 65 -43.86 4.43 -41.16
C GLN A 65 -42.99 5.00 -42.30
N HIS A 66 -41.68 5.12 -42.06
CA HIS A 66 -40.71 5.72 -42.98
C HIS A 66 -39.55 4.76 -43.28
N PRO A 67 -38.91 4.86 -44.45
CA PRO A 67 -37.87 3.92 -44.86
C PRO A 67 -36.64 3.99 -43.95
N LEU A 68 -36.07 2.82 -43.68
CA LEU A 68 -34.89 2.64 -42.84
C LEU A 68 -33.59 2.66 -43.66
N GLU A 69 -32.53 3.16 -43.05
CA GLU A 69 -31.18 3.20 -43.64
C GLU A 69 -30.14 2.73 -42.62
N LEU A 70 -29.22 1.86 -43.04
CA LEU A 70 -28.03 1.52 -42.27
C LEU A 70 -26.83 2.28 -42.78
N HIS A 71 -26.14 2.99 -41.90
CA HIS A 71 -24.96 3.77 -42.21
C HIS A 71 -23.76 3.13 -41.51
N LEU A 72 -22.70 2.86 -42.27
CA LEU A 72 -21.43 2.35 -41.74
C LEU A 72 -20.40 3.47 -41.66
N TYR A 73 -19.66 3.55 -40.55
CA TYR A 73 -18.65 4.58 -40.35
C TYR A 73 -17.42 4.02 -39.64
N HIS A 74 -16.23 4.42 -40.08
CA HIS A 74 -14.96 4.16 -39.41
C HIS A 74 -14.10 5.43 -39.46
N ALA A 75 -13.56 5.83 -38.31
CA ALA A 75 -12.97 7.17 -38.14
C ALA A 75 -11.77 7.47 -39.07
N LYS A 76 -10.94 6.45 -39.37
CA LYS A 76 -9.68 6.63 -40.12
C LYS A 76 -9.64 5.97 -41.50
N ASN A 77 -10.47 4.97 -41.76
CA ASN A 77 -10.38 4.14 -42.97
C ASN A 77 -11.66 4.27 -43.80
N THR A 78 -11.50 4.55 -45.09
CA THR A 78 -12.61 4.72 -46.02
C THR A 78 -13.19 3.37 -46.44
N LEU A 79 -14.50 3.23 -46.33
CA LEU A 79 -15.29 2.12 -46.87
C LEU A 79 -15.67 2.43 -48.32
N GLN A 80 -15.45 1.48 -49.23
CA GLN A 80 -15.87 1.60 -50.64
C GLN A 80 -17.03 0.65 -50.91
N LYS A 81 -18.17 1.18 -51.36
CA LYS A 81 -19.35 0.39 -51.74
C LYS A 81 -19.10 -0.26 -53.10
N MET A 82 -19.11 -1.60 -53.15
CA MET A 82 -18.81 -2.36 -54.36
C MET A 82 -20.10 -2.54 -55.19
N GLN A 83 -20.39 -1.58 -56.07
CA GLN A 83 -21.46 -1.61 -57.07
C GLN A 83 -20.90 -1.36 -58.49
N GLU A 84 -21.75 -1.32 -59.52
CA GLU A 84 -21.33 -1.07 -60.92
C GLU A 84 -20.53 0.23 -61.10
N ARG A 85 -20.66 1.19 -60.16
CA ARG A 85 -19.79 2.35 -59.98
C ARG A 85 -19.31 2.40 -58.54
N TYR A 86 -18.00 2.61 -58.34
CA TYR A 86 -17.43 2.75 -57.00
C TYR A 86 -17.89 4.07 -56.38
N THR A 87 -18.55 4.01 -55.22
CA THR A 87 -18.93 5.17 -54.41
C THR A 87 -18.35 5.06 -53.00
N THR A 88 -18.12 6.20 -52.35
CA THR A 88 -17.76 6.29 -50.93
C THR A 88 -19.00 6.36 -50.02
N GLU A 89 -20.19 6.14 -50.58
CA GLU A 89 -21.45 6.12 -49.83
C GLU A 89 -21.51 4.83 -49.01
N THR A 90 -21.60 4.96 -47.70
CA THR A 90 -21.59 3.84 -46.75
C THR A 90 -22.99 3.42 -46.29
N ILE A 91 -23.99 3.67 -47.13
CA ILE A 91 -25.41 3.49 -46.83
C ILE A 91 -25.93 2.19 -47.43
N ILE A 92 -26.69 1.42 -46.65
CA ILE A 92 -27.53 0.32 -47.11
C ILE A 92 -28.99 0.73 -46.90
N TYR A 93 -29.78 0.74 -47.97
CA TYR A 93 -31.20 1.08 -47.89
C TYR A 93 -32.04 -0.12 -47.47
N GLN A 94 -33.20 0.08 -46.86
CA GLN A 94 -34.08 -1.00 -46.37
C GLN A 94 -34.39 -2.08 -47.42
N HIS A 95 -34.58 -1.71 -48.69
CA HIS A 95 -34.84 -2.67 -49.77
C HIS A 95 -33.62 -3.55 -50.13
N GLU A 96 -32.43 -3.18 -49.65
CA GLU A 96 -31.17 -3.91 -49.85
C GLU A 96 -30.86 -4.89 -48.70
N PHE A 97 -31.61 -4.85 -47.58
CA PHE A 97 -31.29 -5.64 -46.37
C PHE A 97 -31.27 -7.15 -46.61
N ASP A 98 -32.19 -7.67 -47.43
CA ASP A 98 -32.28 -9.10 -47.75
C ASP A 98 -31.53 -9.50 -49.02
N LEU A 99 -30.89 -8.53 -49.71
CA LEU A 99 -30.24 -8.77 -51.01
C LEU A 99 -28.82 -9.33 -50.88
N GLN A 100 -28.30 -9.44 -49.65
CA GLN A 100 -26.89 -9.76 -49.37
C GLN A 100 -25.91 -8.88 -50.18
N LYS A 101 -26.34 -7.67 -50.54
CA LYS A 101 -25.59 -6.64 -51.26
C LYS A 101 -26.07 -5.29 -50.71
N PRO A 102 -25.22 -4.26 -50.63
CA PRO A 102 -23.85 -4.15 -51.16
C PRO A 102 -22.78 -4.84 -50.30
N VAL A 103 -21.63 -5.14 -50.92
CA VAL A 103 -20.40 -5.49 -50.20
C VAL A 103 -19.55 -4.23 -50.06
N PHE A 104 -19.02 -3.97 -48.88
CA PHE A 104 -18.06 -2.89 -48.65
C PHE A 104 -16.64 -3.44 -48.64
N ALA A 105 -15.71 -2.75 -49.28
CA ALA A 105 -14.29 -3.05 -49.21
C ALA A 105 -13.58 -1.96 -48.40
N MET A 106 -12.86 -2.37 -47.36
CA MET A 106 -12.00 -1.51 -46.55
C MET A 106 -10.53 -1.89 -46.81
N GLY A 107 -9.74 -0.93 -47.28
CA GLY A 107 -8.32 -1.15 -47.56
C GLY A 107 -7.47 -1.04 -46.30
N VAL A 108 -6.67 -2.09 -46.02
CA VAL A 108 -5.75 -2.22 -44.89
C VAL A 108 -4.34 -2.48 -45.41
N MET A 109 -3.34 -1.79 -44.90
CA MET A 109 -1.94 -2.06 -45.22
C MET A 109 -1.48 -3.31 -44.46
N GLN A 110 -1.00 -4.33 -45.19
CA GLN A 110 -0.55 -5.59 -44.57
C GLN A 110 0.63 -5.34 -43.62
N ASP A 111 0.61 -5.96 -42.44
CA ASP A 111 1.67 -5.82 -41.42
C ASP A 111 1.94 -4.38 -40.94
N ASP A 112 0.99 -3.47 -41.15
CA ASP A 112 1.12 -2.07 -40.76
C ASP A 112 0.60 -1.81 -39.34
N ILE A 113 1.46 -1.22 -38.51
CA ILE A 113 1.20 -0.97 -37.09
C ILE A 113 0.29 0.25 -36.86
N GLU A 114 0.30 1.22 -37.76
CA GLU A 114 -0.55 2.41 -37.66
C GLU A 114 -2.00 2.05 -37.96
N ASP A 115 -2.23 1.29 -39.03
CA ASP A 115 -3.55 0.71 -39.34
C ASP A 115 -4.00 -0.20 -38.19
N MET A 116 -3.17 -1.10 -37.67
CA MET A 116 -3.60 -1.98 -36.58
C MET A 116 -3.96 -1.21 -35.29
N ASN A 117 -3.23 -0.15 -34.95
CA ASN A 117 -3.60 0.74 -33.84
C ASN A 117 -4.88 1.54 -34.13
N ALA A 118 -5.09 1.98 -35.37
CA ALA A 118 -6.32 2.64 -35.78
C ALA A 118 -7.55 1.74 -35.54
N PHE A 119 -7.48 0.47 -35.96
CA PHE A 119 -8.57 -0.51 -35.78
C PHE A 119 -8.68 -1.01 -34.33
N SER A 120 -7.60 -0.92 -33.56
CA SER A 120 -7.60 -1.25 -32.12
C SER A 120 -8.36 -0.21 -31.30
N ASP A 121 -8.19 1.07 -31.64
CA ASP A 121 -8.75 2.20 -30.88
C ASP A 121 -10.07 2.73 -31.47
N ASN A 122 -10.36 2.42 -32.74
CA ASN A 122 -11.58 2.84 -33.44
C ASN A 122 -12.34 1.61 -33.95
N PRO A 123 -13.52 1.31 -33.41
CA PRO A 123 -14.38 0.27 -33.96
C PRO A 123 -15.15 0.74 -35.19
N LEU A 124 -15.72 -0.22 -35.91
CA LEU A 124 -16.70 0.06 -36.96
C LEU A 124 -18.04 0.42 -36.31
N VAL A 125 -18.56 1.60 -36.61
CA VAL A 125 -19.85 2.10 -36.15
C VAL A 125 -20.92 1.75 -37.18
N ILE A 126 -22.03 1.17 -36.73
CA ILE A 126 -23.20 0.85 -37.54
C ILE A 126 -24.39 1.57 -36.94
N THR A 127 -25.03 2.42 -37.72
CA THR A 127 -26.13 3.27 -37.26
C THR A 127 -27.37 3.04 -38.10
N LEU A 128 -28.52 2.81 -37.46
CA LEU A 128 -29.81 2.68 -38.09
C LEU A 128 -30.56 4.01 -37.99
N TYR A 129 -30.86 4.59 -39.15
CA TYR A 129 -31.62 5.83 -39.28
C TYR A 129 -33.00 5.57 -39.87
N ARG A 130 -33.94 6.44 -39.51
CA ARG A 130 -35.23 6.63 -40.15
C ARG A 130 -35.18 7.89 -41.01
N ARG A 131 -35.46 7.77 -42.31
CA ARG A 131 -35.52 8.93 -43.21
C ARG A 131 -36.93 9.52 -43.21
N VAL A 132 -37.10 10.65 -42.54
CA VAL A 132 -38.39 11.37 -42.52
C VAL A 132 -38.46 12.28 -43.75
N PRO A 133 -39.40 12.04 -44.69
CA PRO A 133 -39.50 12.82 -45.92
C PRO A 133 -40.03 14.23 -45.67
N ARG A 134 -39.75 15.14 -46.61
CA ARG A 134 -40.22 16.53 -46.60
C ARG A 134 -41.76 16.59 -46.54
N LEU A 135 -42.35 17.04 -45.42
CA LEU A 135 -43.80 17.09 -45.23
C LEU A 135 -44.35 18.53 -45.21
N PRO A 136 -45.55 18.81 -45.79
CA PRO A 136 -46.24 20.08 -45.61
C PRO A 136 -46.65 20.28 -44.14
N LYS A 137 -46.47 21.48 -43.56
CA LYS A 137 -46.82 21.76 -42.15
C LYS A 137 -48.27 21.40 -41.76
N SER A 138 -49.19 21.31 -42.72
CA SER A 138 -50.59 20.90 -42.52
C SER A 138 -50.80 19.39 -42.28
N ALA A 139 -49.83 18.54 -42.63
CA ALA A 139 -49.89 17.08 -42.42
C ALA A 139 -49.44 16.66 -41.00
N VAL A 140 -48.55 17.44 -40.37
CA VAL A 140 -47.99 17.15 -39.04
C VAL A 140 -49.08 17.22 -37.93
N GLN A 141 -50.10 18.07 -38.09
CA GLN A 141 -51.21 18.19 -37.15
C GLN A 141 -52.27 17.08 -37.24
N ARG A 142 -52.30 16.26 -38.31
CA ARG A 142 -53.29 15.17 -38.46
C ARG A 142 -52.83 13.84 -37.87
N LEU A 143 -51.53 13.67 -37.60
CA LEU A 143 -50.96 12.45 -37.01
C LEU A 143 -51.00 12.45 -35.47
N SER A 144 -51.31 13.58 -34.84
CA SER A 144 -51.32 13.75 -33.37
C SER A 144 -52.73 13.76 -32.77
N LYS A 145 -53.54 12.71 -33.00
CA LYS A 145 -54.70 12.39 -32.17
C LYS A 145 -54.92 10.88 -32.08
N PRO A 146 -54.76 10.25 -30.90
CA PRO A 146 -55.18 8.87 -30.70
C PRO A 146 -56.69 8.80 -30.48
N THR A 147 -57.37 7.88 -31.17
CA THR A 147 -58.78 7.54 -30.98
C THR A 147 -58.92 6.42 -29.96
N ASP A 148 -59.77 6.66 -28.96
CA ASP A 148 -60.24 5.68 -27.97
C ASP A 148 -60.96 4.48 -28.59
N ALA A 149 -60.60 3.27 -28.17
CA ALA A 149 -61.51 2.12 -28.15
C ALA A 149 -61.04 1.09 -27.10
N SER A 150 -61.99 0.67 -26.27
CA SER A 150 -61.86 -0.15 -25.07
C SER A 150 -62.00 -1.66 -25.32
N THR A 151 -61.51 -2.46 -24.34
CA THR A 151 -61.88 -3.84 -23.87
C THR A 151 -60.60 -4.63 -23.59
N GLY A 152 -60.32 -5.28 -22.45
CA GLY A 152 -60.99 -5.48 -21.17
C GLY A 152 -60.23 -6.59 -20.40
N THR A 153 -60.32 -6.59 -19.06
CA THR A 153 -59.92 -7.62 -18.07
C THR A 153 -58.46 -7.61 -17.53
N PRO A 154 -58.19 -8.16 -16.34
CA PRO A 154 -58.45 -7.53 -15.04
C PRO A 154 -57.19 -7.44 -14.15
N GLN A 155 -57.20 -6.51 -13.20
CA GLN A 155 -56.24 -6.41 -12.11
C GLN A 155 -56.40 -7.57 -11.10
N PRO A 156 -55.35 -7.91 -10.33
CA PRO A 156 -55.33 -7.35 -8.99
C PRO A 156 -53.94 -6.88 -8.49
N ASP A 157 -53.97 -5.67 -7.93
CA ASP A 157 -53.47 -5.26 -6.62
C ASP A 157 -52.07 -5.69 -6.16
N LEU A 158 -51.21 -4.68 -5.98
CA LEU A 158 -50.30 -4.61 -4.84
C LEU A 158 -50.50 -3.29 -4.09
N ILE A 159 -50.65 -3.50 -2.79
CA ILE A 159 -51.02 -2.60 -1.70
C ILE A 159 -49.80 -1.80 -1.22
N GLY A 160 -50.04 -0.52 -0.91
CA GLY A 160 -49.67 0.17 0.34
C GLY A 160 -48.20 0.29 0.72
N ASP A 161 -47.66 1.51 0.74
CA ASP A 161 -47.84 2.47 1.85
C ASP A 161 -46.71 3.51 1.81
N SER A 162 -47.09 4.73 1.43
CA SER A 162 -46.33 5.95 1.69
C SER A 162 -46.73 6.51 3.05
N MET A 163 -45.74 6.79 3.91
CA MET A 163 -45.94 7.64 5.08
C MET A 163 -45.71 9.10 4.69
N ASP A 164 -46.75 9.90 4.95
CA ASP A 164 -46.78 11.36 4.90
C ASP A 164 -45.72 12.01 5.79
N THR A 165 -45.18 13.14 5.32
CA THR A 165 -45.03 14.30 6.20
C THR A 165 -45.15 15.60 5.40
N THR A 166 -46.22 16.31 5.71
CA THR A 166 -46.65 17.62 5.24
C THR A 166 -45.75 18.75 5.75
N LEU A 167 -45.51 19.79 4.94
CA LEU A 167 -46.07 21.15 5.13
C LEU A 167 -45.34 22.25 4.35
N ALA A 168 -46.17 23.20 3.90
CA ALA A 168 -45.94 24.64 3.73
C ALA A 168 -45.55 25.17 2.34
N GLU A 169 -46.61 25.58 1.64
CA GLU A 169 -46.68 26.54 0.54
C GLU A 169 -46.12 27.92 0.92
N ALA A 170 -45.51 28.60 -0.05
CA ALA A 170 -45.42 30.06 -0.08
C ALA A 170 -45.38 30.58 -1.52
N GLU A 171 -46.56 31.04 -1.95
CA GLU A 171 -46.90 32.26 -2.69
C GLU A 171 -46.08 32.76 -3.91
N VAL A 172 -46.88 33.00 -4.95
CA VAL A 172 -46.65 33.65 -6.24
C VAL A 172 -46.47 35.16 -6.10
N SER A 173 -45.60 35.78 -6.91
CA SER A 173 -45.79 37.16 -7.44
C SER A 173 -44.84 37.47 -8.63
N PRO A 174 -45.19 38.43 -9.52
CA PRO A 174 -44.97 38.31 -10.95
C PRO A 174 -43.95 39.31 -11.56
N ALA A 175 -43.75 39.12 -12.87
CA ALA A 175 -42.88 39.80 -13.82
C ALA A 175 -42.75 41.34 -13.72
N THR A 176 -41.55 41.82 -14.10
CA THR A 176 -41.40 43.12 -14.77
C THR A 176 -40.28 43.05 -15.82
N GLN A 177 -40.67 43.28 -17.08
CA GLN A 177 -39.79 43.54 -18.22
C GLN A 177 -39.25 44.97 -18.16
N THR A 178 -37.98 45.15 -18.54
CA THR A 178 -37.46 46.41 -19.08
C THR A 178 -36.34 46.15 -20.08
N HIS A 179 -36.64 46.30 -21.38
CA HIS A 179 -35.70 46.80 -22.39
C HIS A 179 -35.96 48.30 -22.56
N PRO A 180 -34.93 49.12 -22.84
CA PRO A 180 -34.73 49.70 -24.19
C PRO A 180 -33.23 49.98 -24.49
N GLU A 181 -32.69 50.42 -25.63
CA GLU A 181 -33.09 50.75 -27.01
C GLU A 181 -31.78 51.03 -27.78
N GLY A 182 -31.79 50.91 -29.12
CA GLY A 182 -30.68 51.30 -30.00
C GLY A 182 -30.97 51.03 -31.49
N PRO A 183 -31.35 52.04 -32.30
CA PRO A 183 -31.92 51.93 -33.67
C PRO A 183 -30.96 52.52 -34.77
N PRO A 184 -31.37 52.86 -36.02
CA PRO A 184 -32.14 52.13 -37.06
C PRO A 184 -31.59 52.27 -38.53
N ASP A 185 -32.24 51.55 -39.45
CA ASP A 185 -32.62 51.83 -40.86
C ASP A 185 -31.63 52.09 -42.03
N GLU A 186 -31.83 51.32 -43.13
CA GLU A 186 -32.32 51.72 -44.48
C GLU A 186 -31.68 50.89 -45.63
N LEU A 187 -32.28 50.58 -46.79
CA LEU A 187 -33.64 50.38 -47.34
C LEU A 187 -33.46 49.78 -48.76
N THR A 188 -34.43 48.97 -49.25
CA THR A 188 -35.01 48.87 -50.63
C THR A 188 -35.60 47.45 -50.85
N LEU A 189 -36.93 47.22 -50.85
CA LEU A 189 -37.97 47.44 -51.89
C LEU A 189 -37.66 46.73 -53.22
N ASP A 190 -38.52 45.98 -53.90
CA ASP A 190 -39.88 45.46 -53.74
C ASP A 190 -40.10 44.46 -54.91
N GLU A 191 -41.10 43.57 -54.82
CA GLU A 191 -41.97 43.04 -55.90
C GLU A 191 -42.50 41.61 -55.60
N GLY A 192 -43.79 41.53 -55.25
CA GLY A 192 -44.75 40.71 -55.99
C GLY A 192 -45.04 39.26 -55.56
N ASP A 193 -46.11 39.12 -54.77
CA ASP A 193 -47.14 38.05 -54.77
C ASP A 193 -46.77 36.54 -54.69
N GLY A 194 -47.29 35.89 -53.65
CA GLY A 194 -47.61 34.45 -53.67
C GLY A 194 -47.56 33.75 -52.30
N GLU A 195 -48.71 33.33 -51.79
CA GLU A 195 -48.81 32.41 -50.64
C GLU A 195 -48.03 31.11 -50.91
N GLU A 196 -46.95 30.84 -50.16
CA GLU A 196 -46.31 29.52 -50.14
C GLU A 196 -46.27 28.94 -48.72
N GLY A 197 -47.01 27.83 -48.53
CA GLY A 197 -47.01 27.04 -47.31
C GLY A 197 -45.64 26.42 -47.03
N GLY A 198 -45.06 26.74 -45.88
CA GLY A 198 -43.77 26.18 -45.47
C GLY A 198 -43.82 24.65 -45.30
N PHE A 199 -42.85 23.96 -45.91
CA PHE A 199 -42.58 22.53 -45.71
C PHE A 199 -41.56 22.34 -44.58
N THR A 200 -41.58 21.18 -43.92
CA THR A 200 -40.51 20.69 -43.02
C THR A 200 -39.38 20.08 -43.86
N GLU A 201 -38.10 20.31 -43.52
CA GLU A 201 -36.96 19.75 -44.25
C GLU A 201 -36.81 18.24 -44.03
N GLU A 202 -36.28 17.54 -45.05
CA GLU A 202 -35.93 16.12 -44.96
C GLU A 202 -34.80 15.95 -43.93
N HIS A 203 -35.00 15.09 -42.93
CA HIS A 203 -33.99 14.83 -41.90
C HIS A 203 -33.93 13.34 -41.56
N LEU A 204 -32.74 12.92 -41.11
CA LEU A 204 -32.50 11.57 -40.61
C LEU A 204 -32.68 11.57 -39.09
N GLU A 205 -33.50 10.64 -38.62
CA GLU A 205 -33.72 10.44 -37.20
C GLU A 205 -32.99 9.15 -36.76
N LEU A 206 -32.15 9.25 -35.74
CA LEU A 206 -31.39 8.13 -35.19
C LEU A 206 -32.33 7.18 -34.44
N LEU A 207 -32.38 5.91 -34.85
CA LEU A 207 -33.17 4.89 -34.15
C LEU A 207 -32.31 4.06 -33.20
N SER A 208 -31.23 3.46 -33.72
CA SER A 208 -30.36 2.59 -32.95
C SER A 208 -28.94 2.58 -33.48
N ARG A 209 -27.97 2.26 -32.62
CA ARG A 209 -26.55 2.21 -32.97
C ARG A 209 -25.86 1.04 -32.30
N GLY A 210 -24.91 0.44 -33.01
CA GLY A 210 -24.02 -0.58 -32.48
C GLY A 210 -22.66 -0.48 -33.12
N HIS A 211 -21.74 -1.32 -32.63
CA HIS A 211 -20.34 -1.20 -32.98
C HIS A 211 -19.64 -2.55 -33.02
N CYS A 212 -18.52 -2.62 -33.76
CA CYS A 212 -17.74 -3.84 -33.93
C CYS A 212 -16.24 -3.56 -33.76
N ASP A 213 -15.59 -4.22 -32.79
CA ASP A 213 -14.13 -4.24 -32.66
C ASP A 213 -13.52 -5.02 -33.83
N LEU A 214 -12.72 -4.36 -34.65
CA LEU A 214 -12.11 -4.96 -35.84
C LEU A 214 -10.71 -5.56 -35.57
N LEU A 215 -10.10 -5.33 -34.39
CA LEU A 215 -8.79 -5.91 -34.04
C LEU A 215 -8.82 -7.45 -34.07
N GLN A 216 -9.99 -8.03 -33.78
CA GLN A 216 -10.20 -9.48 -33.83
C GLN A 216 -9.96 -10.13 -35.21
N LEU A 217 -9.91 -9.32 -36.27
CA LEU A 217 -9.75 -9.75 -37.65
C LEU A 217 -8.29 -9.80 -38.10
N PHE A 218 -7.36 -9.27 -37.30
CA PHE A 218 -5.92 -9.30 -37.59
C PHE A 218 -5.35 -10.70 -37.33
N GLN A 219 -5.34 -11.53 -38.37
CA GLN A 219 -4.92 -12.93 -38.33
C GLN A 219 -3.90 -13.27 -39.42
N ARG A 220 -3.11 -14.33 -39.17
CA ARG A 220 -2.11 -14.87 -40.10
C ARG A 220 -2.69 -15.72 -41.23
N ARG A 221 -3.95 -16.10 -41.09
CA ARG A 221 -4.66 -16.94 -42.06
C ARG A 221 -5.73 -16.12 -42.74
N ARG A 222 -6.11 -16.56 -43.94
CA ARG A 222 -7.36 -16.14 -44.54
C ARG A 222 -8.49 -16.55 -43.60
N PHE A 223 -9.43 -15.66 -43.38
CA PHE A 223 -10.56 -15.92 -42.51
C PHE A 223 -11.84 -15.51 -43.21
N ILE A 224 -12.90 -16.18 -42.79
CA ILE A 224 -14.28 -15.84 -43.07
C ILE A 224 -14.95 -15.94 -41.70
N SER A 225 -15.65 -14.89 -41.28
CA SER A 225 -16.27 -14.82 -39.96
C SER A 225 -17.59 -14.08 -40.03
N ASP A 226 -18.61 -14.69 -39.43
CA ASP A 226 -19.88 -14.02 -39.19
C ASP A 226 -19.80 -13.32 -37.83
N ILE A 227 -19.99 -12.00 -37.83
CA ILE A 227 -19.91 -11.17 -36.64
C ILE A 227 -21.28 -10.58 -36.35
N SER A 228 -21.83 -10.95 -35.20
CA SER A 228 -23.08 -10.38 -34.70
C SER A 228 -22.82 -9.03 -34.05
N VAL A 229 -23.55 -8.00 -34.47
CA VAL A 229 -23.52 -6.64 -33.92
C VAL A 229 -24.95 -6.27 -33.50
N TYR A 230 -25.10 -5.94 -32.21
CA TYR A 230 -26.36 -5.48 -31.64
C TYR A 230 -26.43 -3.95 -31.70
N LEU A 231 -27.51 -3.41 -32.26
CA LEU A 231 -27.81 -1.99 -32.36
C LEU A 231 -28.81 -1.63 -31.27
N TYR A 232 -28.37 -0.84 -30.29
CA TYR A 232 -29.17 -0.44 -29.15
C TYR A 232 -29.90 0.89 -29.43
N PRO A 233 -31.17 1.03 -29.04
CA PRO A 233 -31.94 2.25 -29.25
C PRO A 233 -31.56 3.36 -28.26
N GLU A 234 -31.76 4.62 -28.63
CA GLU A 234 -31.51 5.74 -27.70
C GLU A 234 -32.45 5.72 -26.48
N LEU A 235 -31.87 5.91 -25.29
CA LEU A 235 -32.64 6.00 -24.05
C LEU A 235 -33.58 7.21 -24.02
N GLN A 236 -33.20 8.35 -24.58
CA GLN A 236 -33.93 9.62 -24.54
C GLN A 236 -34.80 9.92 -25.79
N GLY A 237 -35.26 8.89 -26.50
CA GLY A 237 -36.22 9.03 -27.62
C GLY A 237 -37.69 8.75 -27.23
N ALA A 238 -38.62 9.08 -28.15
CA ALA A 238 -40.05 8.75 -28.05
C ALA A 238 -40.26 7.26 -27.72
N PRO A 239 -41.28 6.89 -26.91
CA PRO A 239 -41.46 5.53 -26.41
C PRO A 239 -41.79 4.49 -27.50
N ASP A 240 -42.26 4.93 -28.67
CA ASP A 240 -42.60 4.03 -29.77
C ASP A 240 -41.33 3.50 -30.47
N GLY A 241 -41.12 2.19 -30.43
CA GLY A 241 -40.13 1.50 -31.26
C GLY A 241 -38.73 1.26 -30.66
N LYS A 242 -38.56 1.34 -29.33
CA LYS A 242 -37.28 1.00 -28.65
C LYS A 242 -36.99 -0.50 -28.69
N LEU A 243 -36.48 -0.99 -29.82
CA LEU A 243 -36.10 -2.39 -30.04
C LEU A 243 -34.59 -2.49 -30.30
N THR A 244 -33.93 -3.50 -29.72
CA THR A 244 -32.54 -3.81 -30.05
C THR A 244 -32.50 -4.63 -31.33
N THR A 245 -31.95 -4.05 -32.39
CA THR A 245 -31.81 -4.70 -33.70
C THR A 245 -30.52 -5.52 -33.73
N CYS A 246 -30.58 -6.75 -34.23
CA CYS A 246 -29.40 -7.59 -34.39
C CYS A 246 -29.01 -7.67 -35.87
N THR A 247 -27.75 -7.39 -36.17
CA THR A 247 -27.18 -7.47 -37.52
C THR A 247 -26.04 -8.49 -37.55
N ILE A 248 -26.02 -9.36 -38.55
CA ILE A 248 -24.95 -10.33 -38.76
C ILE A 248 -24.16 -9.90 -39.99
N TRP A 249 -22.85 -9.70 -39.80
CA TRP A 249 -21.93 -9.23 -40.82
C TRP A 249 -20.99 -10.35 -41.23
N HIS A 250 -21.04 -10.71 -42.51
CA HIS A 250 -20.08 -11.62 -43.12
C HIS A 250 -18.82 -10.84 -43.45
N MET A 251 -17.77 -11.02 -42.65
CA MET A 251 -16.49 -10.35 -42.81
C MET A 251 -15.39 -11.32 -43.22
N TYR A 252 -14.66 -11.01 -44.29
CA TYR A 252 -13.59 -11.88 -44.79
C TYR A 252 -12.47 -11.11 -45.46
N SER A 253 -11.29 -11.74 -45.50
CA SER A 253 -10.16 -11.27 -46.28
C SER A 253 -9.57 -12.40 -47.12
N ILE A 254 -9.33 -12.11 -48.40
CA ILE A 254 -8.76 -13.06 -49.37
C ILE A 254 -7.26 -13.28 -49.13
N LEU A 255 -6.58 -12.28 -48.57
CA LEU A 255 -5.18 -12.35 -48.18
C LEU A 255 -5.07 -12.19 -46.65
N PRO A 256 -4.11 -12.85 -45.98
CA PRO A 256 -3.96 -12.66 -44.55
C PRO A 256 -3.58 -11.19 -44.26
N ILE A 257 -4.21 -10.59 -43.25
CA ILE A 257 -3.94 -9.19 -42.87
C ILE A 257 -2.57 -9.09 -42.19
N LEU A 258 -2.18 -10.13 -41.44
CA LEU A 258 -0.85 -10.29 -40.88
C LEU A 258 -0.08 -11.37 -41.65
N LYS A 259 1.17 -11.11 -42.02
CA LYS A 259 2.04 -12.07 -42.68
C LYS A 259 3.37 -12.21 -41.93
N ASP A 260 4.13 -11.13 -41.83
CA ASP A 260 5.46 -11.11 -41.23
C ASP A 260 5.52 -10.33 -39.91
N PHE A 261 4.37 -9.84 -39.41
CA PHE A 261 4.25 -9.09 -38.16
C PHE A 261 3.76 -9.95 -36.97
N ASN A 262 4.21 -9.61 -35.76
CA ASN A 262 3.72 -10.15 -34.49
C ASN A 262 3.48 -9.00 -33.51
N PHE A 263 2.28 -8.90 -32.95
CA PHE A 263 2.10 -8.13 -31.72
C PHE A 263 2.26 -9.04 -30.51
N THR A 264 2.99 -8.52 -29.53
CA THR A 264 3.38 -9.23 -28.30
C THR A 264 2.71 -8.63 -27.08
N ASN A 265 2.08 -7.46 -27.20
CA ASN A 265 1.38 -6.85 -26.07
C ASN A 265 0.26 -5.92 -26.53
N LEU A 266 -0.64 -5.59 -25.61
CA LEU A 266 -1.62 -4.52 -25.74
C LEU A 266 -1.44 -3.57 -24.55
N ALA A 267 -1.48 -2.26 -24.79
CA ALA A 267 -1.47 -1.24 -23.76
C ALA A 267 -2.84 -0.56 -23.72
N PHE A 268 -3.39 -0.45 -22.53
CA PHE A 268 -4.68 0.17 -22.25
C PHE A 268 -4.43 1.36 -21.34
N VAL A 269 -4.93 2.52 -21.75
CA VAL A 269 -4.81 3.77 -20.99
C VAL A 269 -6.22 4.26 -20.72
N THR A 270 -6.57 4.38 -19.45
CA THR A 270 -7.91 4.71 -19.01
C THR A 270 -7.86 5.96 -18.14
N LEU A 271 -8.64 6.97 -18.49
CA LEU A 271 -8.90 8.10 -17.62
C LEU A 271 -10.19 7.83 -16.85
N GLU A 272 -10.09 7.70 -15.52
CA GLU A 272 -11.25 7.46 -14.67
C GLU A 272 -11.95 8.79 -14.39
N SER A 273 -11.40 9.62 -13.50
CA SER A 273 -12.02 10.88 -13.09
C SER A 273 -11.00 11.86 -12.51
N ILE A 274 -11.43 13.11 -12.34
CA ILE A 274 -10.70 14.16 -11.63
C ILE A 274 -11.49 14.53 -10.36
N TYR A 275 -10.80 14.56 -9.22
CA TYR A 275 -11.36 14.78 -7.88
C TYR A 275 -10.82 16.08 -7.26
N ASN A 276 -11.46 16.53 -6.18
CA ASN A 276 -11.17 17.82 -5.52
C ASN A 276 -11.19 18.99 -6.52
N VAL A 277 -12.17 18.98 -7.42
CA VAL A 277 -12.26 19.95 -8.51
C VAL A 277 -12.88 21.26 -8.00
N PRO A 278 -12.31 22.44 -8.32
CA PRO A 278 -12.92 23.71 -8.00
C PRO A 278 -14.31 23.87 -8.66
N GLU A 279 -15.29 24.42 -7.93
CA GLU A 279 -16.67 24.64 -8.40
C GLU A 279 -16.76 25.25 -9.81
N GLN A 280 -15.86 26.19 -10.13
CA GLN A 280 -15.79 26.90 -11.41
C GLN A 280 -15.57 25.99 -12.63
N LEU A 281 -14.95 24.83 -12.45
CA LEU A 281 -14.68 23.87 -13.53
C LEU A 281 -15.86 22.92 -13.77
N HIS A 282 -16.74 22.72 -12.78
CA HIS A 282 -17.91 21.87 -12.93
C HIS A 282 -18.89 22.43 -13.98
N ASP A 283 -19.09 23.74 -14.01
CA ASP A 283 -19.94 24.41 -15.01
C ASP A 283 -19.42 24.26 -16.45
N LYS A 284 -18.12 24.00 -16.60
CA LYS A 284 -17.42 23.90 -17.89
C LYS A 284 -17.06 22.47 -18.27
N ALA A 285 -17.58 21.47 -17.56
CA ALA A 285 -17.17 20.07 -17.71
C ALA A 285 -17.18 19.56 -19.18
N SER A 286 -18.20 19.94 -19.96
CA SER A 286 -18.33 19.53 -21.36
C SER A 286 -17.26 20.12 -22.30
N GLU A 287 -16.67 21.26 -21.94
CA GLU A 287 -15.63 21.95 -22.71
C GLU A 287 -14.21 21.47 -22.36
N LEU A 288 -14.06 20.72 -21.27
CA LEU A 288 -12.77 20.25 -20.78
C LEU A 288 -12.30 19.00 -21.55
N GLY A 289 -10.98 18.93 -21.74
CA GLY A 289 -10.28 17.76 -22.27
C GLY A 289 -8.96 17.54 -21.55
N LEU A 290 -8.44 16.32 -21.54
CA LEU A 290 -7.16 15.98 -20.93
C LEU A 290 -6.25 15.28 -21.94
N SER A 291 -5.08 15.82 -22.20
CA SER A 291 -4.07 15.20 -23.07
C SER A 291 -2.97 14.55 -22.24
N ILE A 292 -2.49 13.40 -22.73
CA ILE A 292 -1.35 12.67 -22.17
C ILE A 292 -0.24 12.67 -23.21
N SER A 293 0.98 13.02 -22.80
CA SER A 293 2.17 13.04 -23.66
C SER A 293 3.40 12.50 -22.92
N PHE A 294 4.32 11.87 -23.63
CA PHE A 294 5.64 11.54 -23.08
C PHE A 294 6.52 12.78 -23.06
N ARG A 295 7.06 13.13 -21.90
CA ARG A 295 8.04 14.21 -21.72
C ARG A 295 9.40 13.61 -21.37
N SER A 296 10.43 13.93 -22.14
CA SER A 296 11.81 13.53 -21.81
C SER A 296 12.26 14.19 -20.52
N ARG A 297 12.90 13.43 -19.62
CA ARG A 297 13.47 13.97 -18.37
C ARG A 297 14.78 14.72 -18.60
N GLU A 298 15.52 14.33 -19.62
CA GLU A 298 16.73 15.04 -20.04
C GLU A 298 16.37 16.04 -21.16
N PRO A 299 16.80 17.30 -21.05
CA PRO A 299 16.62 18.26 -22.13
C PRO A 299 17.55 17.93 -23.29
N ASN A 300 17.11 18.22 -24.52
CA ASN A 300 17.96 18.11 -25.70
C ASN A 300 19.09 19.17 -25.66
N ASP A 301 20.04 19.12 -26.62
CA ASP A 301 21.15 20.08 -26.75
C ASP A 301 20.74 21.57 -26.75
N GLN A 302 19.47 21.86 -27.01
CA GLN A 302 18.86 23.21 -27.00
C GLN A 302 18.20 23.59 -25.67
N GLY A 303 18.29 22.76 -24.63
CA GLY A 303 17.64 22.98 -23.33
C GLY A 303 16.13 22.71 -23.31
N VAL A 304 15.56 22.15 -24.39
CA VAL A 304 14.12 21.85 -24.52
C VAL A 304 13.88 20.37 -24.27
N HIS A 305 12.94 20.06 -23.37
CA HIS A 305 12.45 18.70 -23.15
C HIS A 305 11.63 18.24 -24.35
N GLN A 306 12.00 17.10 -24.94
CA GLN A 306 11.24 16.51 -26.04
C GLN A 306 9.85 16.08 -25.55
N LEU A 307 8.80 16.54 -26.25
CA LEU A 307 7.41 16.14 -26.02
C LEU A 307 6.92 15.26 -27.16
N VAL A 308 6.41 14.08 -26.84
CA VAL A 308 5.81 13.14 -27.79
C VAL A 308 4.34 12.92 -27.42
N PRO A 309 3.37 13.41 -28.22
CA PRO A 309 1.95 13.22 -27.94
C PRO A 309 1.59 11.73 -27.85
N PHE A 310 0.74 11.37 -26.88
CA PHE A 310 0.30 9.99 -26.70
C PHE A 310 -1.19 9.82 -26.97
N CYS A 311 -2.08 10.42 -26.17
CA CYS A 311 -3.52 10.32 -26.35
C CYS A 311 -4.29 11.50 -25.74
N SER A 312 -5.57 11.65 -26.07
CA SER A 312 -6.43 12.72 -25.56
C SER A 312 -7.81 12.21 -25.19
N PHE A 313 -8.27 12.64 -24.02
CA PHE A 313 -9.58 12.36 -23.48
C PHE A 313 -10.45 13.61 -23.51
N TYR A 314 -11.75 13.40 -23.67
CA TYR A 314 -12.75 14.43 -23.82
C TYR A 314 -14.02 14.05 -23.08
N GLY A 315 -14.88 15.05 -22.89
CA GLY A 315 -16.24 14.84 -22.44
C GLY A 315 -16.37 14.44 -20.99
N PHE A 316 -16.03 15.39 -20.12
CA PHE A 316 -16.26 15.22 -18.70
C PHE A 316 -17.73 15.49 -18.37
N GLY A 317 -18.31 14.64 -17.53
CA GLY A 317 -19.56 14.89 -16.82
C GLY A 317 -19.26 15.41 -15.42
N SER A 318 -20.09 16.32 -14.90
CA SER A 318 -20.05 16.70 -13.49
C SER A 318 -21.12 15.93 -12.74
N GLU A 319 -20.71 14.94 -11.95
CA GLU A 319 -21.63 14.01 -11.26
C GLU A 319 -21.14 13.76 -9.82
N VAL A 320 -22.06 13.36 -8.93
CA VAL A 320 -21.74 12.87 -7.59
C VAL A 320 -21.00 11.53 -7.72
N ILE A 321 -19.93 11.32 -6.96
CA ILE A 321 -19.04 10.15 -7.13
C ILE A 321 -19.81 8.83 -7.02
N SER A 322 -20.79 8.70 -6.11
CA SER A 322 -21.60 7.47 -5.95
C SER A 322 -22.62 7.23 -7.06
N GLU A 323 -23.06 8.29 -7.75
CA GLU A 323 -24.11 8.23 -8.77
C GLU A 323 -23.55 8.03 -10.18
N GLN A 324 -22.22 8.13 -10.33
CA GLN A 324 -21.56 8.09 -11.63
C GLN A 324 -21.83 6.80 -12.42
N ASN A 325 -21.85 6.92 -13.75
CA ASN A 325 -21.77 5.75 -14.61
C ASN A 325 -20.42 5.04 -14.47
N THR A 326 -20.43 3.85 -13.89
CA THR A 326 -19.21 3.06 -13.63
C THR A 326 -18.65 2.35 -14.87
N SER A 327 -19.37 2.36 -15.99
CA SER A 327 -18.99 1.66 -17.22
C SER A 327 -17.83 2.37 -17.91
N ILE A 328 -16.72 1.65 -18.13
CA ILE A 328 -15.61 2.19 -18.90
C ILE A 328 -15.89 1.96 -20.38
N VAL A 329 -15.79 3.02 -21.17
CA VAL A 329 -16.11 3.01 -22.60
C VAL A 329 -14.91 3.38 -23.45
N TRP A 330 -14.99 3.13 -24.74
CA TRP A 330 -13.97 3.57 -25.69
C TRP A 330 -14.05 5.08 -25.91
N GLU A 331 -12.93 5.78 -25.74
CA GLU A 331 -12.88 7.24 -25.82
C GLU A 331 -13.35 7.77 -27.19
N ASN A 332 -12.95 7.12 -28.28
CA ASN A 332 -13.35 7.50 -29.64
C ASN A 332 -14.85 7.30 -29.94
N ILE A 333 -15.61 6.68 -29.03
CA ILE A 333 -17.05 6.39 -29.19
C ILE A 333 -17.92 7.29 -28.30
N LYS A 334 -17.33 8.06 -27.39
CA LYS A 334 -18.09 8.97 -26.52
C LYS A 334 -18.84 10.05 -27.29
N ARG A 335 -18.26 10.52 -28.39
CA ARG A 335 -18.80 11.60 -29.20
C ARG A 335 -19.70 11.03 -30.27
N ASP A 336 -20.85 11.69 -30.48
CA ASP A 336 -21.60 11.49 -31.69
C ASP A 336 -20.77 11.90 -32.92
N ILE A 337 -21.18 11.48 -34.12
CA ILE A 337 -20.54 11.88 -35.40
C ILE A 337 -20.50 13.42 -35.55
N ASN A 338 -21.25 14.15 -34.72
CA ASN A 338 -21.30 15.59 -34.64
C ASN A 338 -20.58 16.12 -33.37
N PRO A 339 -19.46 16.87 -33.50
CA PRO A 339 -18.62 17.30 -32.38
C PRO A 339 -19.27 18.32 -31.41
N PHE A 340 -20.51 18.76 -31.67
CA PHE A 340 -21.21 19.81 -30.92
C PHE A 340 -22.55 19.35 -30.30
N GLN A 341 -22.87 18.06 -30.35
CA GLN A 341 -24.09 17.50 -29.74
C GLN A 341 -23.75 16.57 -28.56
N SER A 342 -24.73 16.45 -27.67
CA SER A 342 -24.77 15.70 -26.40
C SER A 342 -24.02 14.36 -26.46
N PHE A 343 -23.42 13.96 -25.34
CA PHE A 343 -22.81 12.63 -25.21
C PHE A 343 -23.81 11.52 -25.50
N SER A 344 -23.46 10.62 -26.41
CA SER A 344 -24.32 9.49 -26.79
C SER A 344 -24.30 8.42 -25.70
N PHE A 345 -25.47 7.95 -25.27
CA PHE A 345 -25.61 6.85 -24.31
C PHE A 345 -25.42 5.45 -24.95
N ASN A 346 -25.32 5.37 -26.28
CA ASN A 346 -25.13 4.13 -27.04
C ASN A 346 -23.63 3.81 -27.24
N GLN A 347 -22.91 3.62 -26.14
CA GLN A 347 -21.47 3.37 -26.12
C GLN A 347 -21.16 1.87 -26.12
N ILE A 348 -19.98 1.47 -26.61
CA ILE A 348 -19.50 0.10 -26.41
C ILE A 348 -19.08 -0.04 -24.96
N ASP A 349 -19.83 -0.85 -24.22
CA ASP A 349 -19.40 -1.34 -22.94
C ASP A 349 -18.18 -2.28 -23.09
N THR A 350 -17.09 -1.94 -22.43
CA THR A 350 -15.86 -2.76 -22.40
C THR A 350 -15.98 -3.95 -21.43
N ASN A 351 -17.10 -4.06 -20.69
CA ASN A 351 -17.30 -4.91 -19.51
C ASN A 351 -16.30 -4.62 -18.37
N ILE A 352 -15.64 -3.46 -18.41
CA ILE A 352 -14.80 -2.95 -17.33
C ILE A 352 -15.64 -1.93 -16.55
N ARG A 353 -15.52 -1.98 -15.22
CA ARG A 353 -16.27 -1.15 -14.30
C ARG A 353 -15.34 -0.50 -13.30
N VAL A 354 -15.60 0.77 -12.97
CA VAL A 354 -15.01 1.43 -11.81
C VAL A 354 -15.62 0.83 -10.54
N LYS A 355 -14.78 0.34 -9.64
CA LYS A 355 -15.22 -0.22 -8.35
C LYS A 355 -15.44 0.91 -7.35
N LEU A 356 -16.67 1.45 -7.25
CA LEU A 356 -17.00 2.61 -6.39
C LEU A 356 -16.54 2.47 -4.92
N GLN A 357 -16.73 1.29 -4.33
CA GLN A 357 -16.31 0.99 -2.96
C GLN A 357 -14.79 1.01 -2.75
N ARG A 358 -14.01 1.04 -3.83
CA ARG A 358 -12.54 0.90 -3.84
C ARG A 358 -11.85 1.97 -4.70
N VAL A 359 -12.53 3.09 -4.96
CA VAL A 359 -12.04 4.15 -5.86
C VAL A 359 -10.63 4.60 -5.45
N PHE A 360 -10.36 4.78 -4.16
CA PHE A 360 -9.07 5.21 -3.63
C PHE A 360 -8.19 4.07 -3.07
N ARG A 361 -8.48 2.81 -3.41
CA ARG A 361 -7.66 1.66 -3.02
C ARG A 361 -6.69 1.23 -4.12
N LEU A 362 -5.50 0.77 -3.71
CA LEU A 362 -4.41 0.31 -4.57
C LEU A 362 -4.09 1.35 -5.66
N VAL A 363 -4.02 2.60 -5.23
CA VAL A 363 -3.64 3.74 -6.06
C VAL A 363 -2.21 4.12 -5.70
N LEU A 364 -1.35 4.29 -6.71
CA LEU A 364 -0.04 4.88 -6.53
C LEU A 364 -0.19 6.39 -6.49
N TRP A 365 -0.07 6.94 -5.29
CA TRP A 365 -0.20 8.38 -5.06
C TRP A 365 1.06 9.11 -5.50
N GLU A 366 0.89 10.37 -5.89
CA GLU A 366 2.01 11.26 -6.08
C GLU A 366 2.76 11.43 -4.76
N ARG A 367 4.08 11.32 -4.85
CA ARG A 367 4.95 11.25 -3.69
C ARG A 367 4.87 12.54 -2.87
N ASP A 368 4.78 12.39 -1.55
CA ASP A 368 4.84 13.49 -0.57
C ASP A 368 3.68 14.52 -0.69
N VAL A 369 2.54 14.11 -1.28
CA VAL A 369 1.31 14.91 -1.37
C VAL A 369 0.23 14.35 -0.45
N ASP A 370 -0.38 15.22 0.38
CA ASP A 370 -1.59 14.87 1.13
C ASP A 370 -2.84 15.20 0.29
N PHE A 371 -3.42 14.15 -0.31
CA PHE A 371 -4.65 14.27 -1.11
C PHE A 371 -5.92 14.43 -0.28
N ARG A 372 -5.83 14.27 1.05
CA ARG A 372 -6.98 14.24 1.97
C ARG A 372 -8.08 13.29 1.51
N SER A 373 -7.70 12.12 0.98
CA SER A 373 -8.64 11.14 0.41
C SER A 373 -9.70 10.66 1.40
N ASN A 374 -9.40 10.68 2.71
CA ASN A 374 -10.35 10.32 3.77
C ASN A 374 -11.43 11.39 4.01
N ALA A 375 -11.20 12.63 3.56
CA ALA A 375 -12.15 13.73 3.65
C ALA A 375 -13.12 13.76 2.46
N ILE A 376 -12.85 12.99 1.39
CA ILE A 376 -13.72 12.90 0.22
C ILE A 376 -14.91 12.01 0.57
N ASP A 377 -16.11 12.59 0.59
CA ASP A 377 -17.36 11.85 0.76
C ASP A 377 -17.92 11.43 -0.59
N ILE A 378 -17.83 10.13 -0.86
CA ILE A 378 -18.28 9.50 -2.11
C ILE A 378 -19.78 9.77 -2.39
N PHE A 379 -20.60 10.02 -1.37
CA PHE A 379 -22.05 10.21 -1.53
C PHE A 379 -22.49 11.65 -1.74
N SER A 380 -21.62 12.63 -1.51
CA SER A 380 -21.98 14.05 -1.59
C SER A 380 -21.04 14.87 -2.47
N ASP A 381 -19.76 14.50 -2.57
CA ASP A 381 -18.79 15.26 -3.35
C ASP A 381 -18.96 15.04 -4.86
N LEU A 382 -18.81 16.13 -5.60
CA LEU A 382 -18.81 16.15 -7.06
C LEU A 382 -17.42 15.84 -7.61
N ALA A 383 -17.37 15.15 -8.76
CA ALA A 383 -16.15 14.91 -9.51
C ALA A 383 -16.37 15.10 -11.02
N LEU A 384 -15.29 15.37 -11.75
CA LEU A 384 -15.33 15.36 -13.22
C LEU A 384 -15.11 13.93 -13.71
N ILE A 385 -16.20 13.29 -14.11
CA ILE A 385 -16.24 11.89 -14.53
C ILE A 385 -15.91 11.77 -16.01
N ASN A 386 -14.99 10.87 -16.37
CA ASN A 386 -14.64 10.58 -17.75
C ASN A 386 -14.87 9.11 -18.11
N ASN A 387 -14.34 8.17 -17.31
CA ASN A 387 -14.51 6.73 -17.44
C ASN A 387 -14.37 6.20 -18.87
N SER A 388 -13.24 6.49 -19.53
CA SER A 388 -12.95 5.92 -20.84
C SER A 388 -11.52 5.49 -21.04
N MET A 389 -11.29 4.82 -22.16
CA MET A 389 -10.01 4.21 -22.47
C MET A 389 -9.62 4.26 -23.95
N HIS A 390 -8.31 4.19 -24.15
CA HIS A 390 -7.64 3.90 -25.41
C HIS A 390 -6.95 2.53 -25.36
N ARG A 391 -6.81 1.87 -26.52
CA ARG A 391 -6.04 0.61 -26.66
C ARG A 391 -5.03 0.68 -27.79
N TYR A 392 -3.77 0.40 -27.44
CA TYR A 392 -2.64 0.36 -28.36
C TYR A 392 -2.06 -1.04 -28.49
N VAL A 393 -1.66 -1.41 -29.70
CA VAL A 393 -0.99 -2.66 -30.02
C VAL A 393 0.51 -2.46 -30.06
N LEU A 394 1.25 -3.32 -29.38
CA LEU A 394 2.71 -3.26 -29.27
C LEU A 394 3.36 -4.50 -29.89
N ASN A 395 4.38 -4.27 -30.72
CA ASN A 395 5.27 -5.33 -31.19
C ASN A 395 6.47 -5.51 -30.24
N GLU A 396 7.30 -6.52 -30.52
CA GLU A 396 8.47 -6.84 -29.71
C GLU A 396 9.46 -5.67 -29.61
N GLN A 397 9.71 -4.96 -30.72
CA GLN A 397 10.62 -3.82 -30.76
C GLN A 397 10.11 -2.64 -29.92
N MET A 398 8.82 -2.30 -30.03
CA MET A 398 8.16 -1.26 -29.25
C MET A 398 8.18 -1.60 -27.76
N ARG A 399 7.93 -2.86 -27.40
CA ARG A 399 8.03 -3.33 -26.02
C ARG A 399 9.44 -3.12 -25.46
N HIS A 400 10.49 -3.48 -26.21
CA HIS A 400 11.86 -3.26 -25.76
C HIS A 400 12.22 -1.79 -25.60
N ILE A 401 11.76 -0.92 -26.51
CA ILE A 401 11.96 0.53 -26.39
C ILE A 401 11.25 1.07 -25.13
N LEU A 402 10.00 0.65 -24.91
CA LEU A 402 9.22 1.06 -23.75
C LEU A 402 9.83 0.55 -22.45
N GLU A 403 10.24 -0.73 -22.41
CA GLU A 403 10.95 -1.34 -21.29
C GLU A 403 12.23 -0.56 -20.95
N ALA A 404 13.06 -0.26 -21.96
CA ALA A 404 14.27 0.54 -21.76
C ALA A 404 13.96 1.97 -21.26
N ALA A 405 12.93 2.62 -21.81
CA ALA A 405 12.52 3.97 -21.40
C ALA A 405 12.01 4.01 -19.94
N VAL A 406 11.27 2.97 -19.52
CA VAL A 406 10.72 2.83 -18.16
C VAL A 406 11.83 2.48 -17.16
N VAL A 407 12.69 1.50 -17.48
CA VAL A 407 13.77 1.05 -16.58
C VAL A 407 14.83 2.13 -16.38
N HIS A 408 15.22 2.85 -17.43
CA HIS A 408 16.16 3.97 -17.32
C HIS A 408 15.49 5.28 -16.89
N ASN A 409 14.17 5.27 -16.63
CA ASN A 409 13.41 6.45 -16.21
C ASN A 409 13.66 7.67 -17.12
N SER A 410 13.68 7.45 -18.43
CA SER A 410 14.05 8.48 -19.42
C SER A 410 12.89 9.42 -19.75
N TYR A 411 11.65 8.94 -19.57
CA TYR A 411 10.43 9.66 -19.89
C TYR A 411 9.43 9.59 -18.74
N GLU A 412 8.67 10.67 -18.58
CA GLU A 412 7.48 10.72 -17.73
C GLU A 412 6.25 11.05 -18.57
N LEU A 413 5.06 10.77 -18.03
CA LEU A 413 3.80 11.04 -18.69
C LEU A 413 3.24 12.37 -18.17
N LEU A 414 3.24 13.38 -19.03
CA LEU A 414 2.66 14.69 -18.77
C LEU A 414 1.16 14.63 -19.02
N LEU A 415 0.38 15.00 -18.01
CA LEU A 415 -1.07 15.21 -18.08
C LEU A 415 -1.34 16.71 -18.25
N GLN A 416 -2.15 17.11 -19.22
CA GLN A 416 -2.54 18.50 -19.43
C GLN A 416 -4.06 18.60 -19.55
N LEU A 417 -4.69 19.22 -18.57
CA LEU A 417 -6.12 19.57 -18.62
C LEU A 417 -6.25 20.89 -19.39
N TYR A 418 -7.05 20.90 -20.45
CA TYR A 418 -7.25 22.04 -21.33
C TYR A 418 -8.74 22.33 -21.55
N GLN A 419 -9.03 23.54 -22.04
CA GLN A 419 -10.38 23.95 -22.42
C GLN A 419 -10.48 24.09 -23.94
N GLU A 420 -11.47 23.43 -24.55
CA GLU A 420 -11.78 23.32 -25.98
C GLU A 420 -10.68 22.71 -26.85
N THR A 421 -9.46 23.26 -26.80
CA THR A 421 -8.32 22.86 -27.63
C THR A 421 -7.11 22.46 -26.78
N PRO A 422 -6.35 21.42 -27.18
CA PRO A 422 -5.15 20.98 -26.45
C PRO A 422 -4.05 22.03 -26.27
N SER A 423 -4.13 23.14 -27.00
CA SER A 423 -3.20 24.28 -26.87
C SER A 423 -3.53 25.21 -25.70
N ASN A 424 -4.77 25.20 -25.21
CA ASN A 424 -5.25 26.05 -24.12
C ASN A 424 -5.22 25.31 -22.77
N VAL A 425 -4.00 25.03 -22.28
CA VAL A 425 -3.77 24.26 -21.05
C VAL A 425 -4.08 25.10 -19.82
N LEU A 426 -4.92 24.57 -18.93
CA LEU A 426 -5.31 25.16 -17.66
C LEU A 426 -4.52 24.59 -16.49
N TYR A 427 -4.32 23.28 -16.46
CA TYR A 427 -3.61 22.57 -15.39
C TYR A 427 -2.69 21.49 -15.97
N GLU A 428 -1.61 21.19 -15.26
CA GLU A 428 -0.66 20.14 -15.61
C GLU A 428 -0.35 19.21 -14.42
N GLY A 429 -0.09 17.95 -14.72
CA GLY A 429 0.32 16.92 -13.76
C GLY A 429 1.29 15.93 -14.39
N VAL A 430 1.93 15.08 -13.58
CA VAL A 430 2.97 14.16 -14.05
C VAL A 430 2.78 12.76 -13.44
N ILE A 431 2.87 11.74 -14.29
CA ILE A 431 2.90 10.34 -13.90
C ILE A 431 4.29 9.76 -14.20
N ASN A 432 4.88 9.08 -13.21
CA ASN A 432 6.09 8.29 -13.38
C ASN A 432 5.73 6.82 -13.69
N PRO A 433 6.03 6.30 -14.90
CA PRO A 433 5.67 4.93 -15.26
C PRO A 433 6.65 3.85 -14.76
N SER A 434 7.70 4.21 -14.01
CA SER A 434 8.79 3.29 -13.61
C SER A 434 8.35 2.02 -12.89
N ILE A 435 7.19 2.00 -12.23
CA ILE A 435 6.62 0.79 -11.61
C ILE A 435 6.47 -0.39 -12.59
N PHE A 436 6.23 -0.12 -13.88
CA PHE A 436 6.10 -1.17 -14.90
C PHE A 436 7.42 -1.90 -15.22
N GLY A 437 8.55 -1.38 -14.74
CA GLY A 437 9.83 -2.08 -14.75
C GLY A 437 9.97 -3.14 -13.65
N TYR A 438 9.04 -3.21 -12.70
CA TYR A 438 9.06 -4.23 -11.66
C TYR A 438 8.48 -5.56 -12.19
N PRO A 439 9.10 -6.72 -11.89
CA PRO A 439 8.64 -8.01 -12.37
C PRO A 439 7.17 -8.28 -12.00
N ASN A 440 6.43 -8.91 -12.91
CA ASN A 440 5.02 -9.29 -12.75
C ASN A 440 4.03 -8.11 -12.63
N VAL A 441 4.48 -6.85 -12.62
CA VAL A 441 3.57 -5.70 -12.70
C VAL A 441 3.16 -5.50 -14.15
N ASN A 442 1.86 -5.56 -14.40
CA ASN A 442 1.28 -5.27 -15.71
C ASN A 442 0.27 -4.12 -15.66
N TYR A 443 -0.25 -3.73 -14.50
CA TYR A 443 -1.17 -2.60 -14.37
C TYR A 443 -0.85 -1.73 -13.15
N CYS A 444 -1.22 -0.47 -13.21
CA CYS A 444 -1.18 0.46 -12.08
C CYS A 444 -2.23 1.56 -12.26
N ARG A 445 -2.88 1.96 -11.16
CA ARG A 445 -3.75 3.14 -11.07
C ARG A 445 -2.94 4.25 -10.41
N PHE A 446 -2.80 5.39 -11.07
CA PHE A 446 -2.03 6.53 -10.59
C PHE A 446 -2.98 7.65 -10.16
N ALA A 447 -2.67 8.32 -9.05
CA ALA A 447 -3.26 9.60 -8.69
C ALA A 447 -2.18 10.69 -8.82
N SER A 448 -2.40 11.63 -9.75
CA SER A 448 -1.45 12.71 -10.03
C SER A 448 -2.11 14.06 -9.78
N THR A 449 -1.42 14.93 -9.04
CA THR A 449 -1.89 16.29 -8.79
C THR A 449 -1.93 17.09 -10.08
N LEU A 450 -2.94 17.95 -10.20
CA LEU A 450 -3.09 18.88 -11.30
C LEU A 450 -2.86 20.30 -10.78
N GLN A 451 -1.71 20.88 -11.14
CA GLN A 451 -1.30 22.22 -10.73
C GLN A 451 -1.62 23.25 -11.82
N PRO A 452 -1.94 24.51 -11.47
CA PRO A 452 -2.25 25.54 -12.47
C PRO A 452 -1.09 25.78 -13.46
N PHE A 453 -1.41 25.76 -14.75
CA PHE A 453 -0.43 25.94 -15.82
C PHE A 453 0.09 27.38 -15.86
N SER A 454 1.35 27.58 -15.49
CA SER A 454 1.98 28.90 -15.44
C SER A 454 2.63 29.26 -16.77
N SER A 455 1.84 29.76 -17.73
CA SER A 455 2.44 30.51 -18.86
C SER A 455 2.94 31.86 -18.34
N GLY A 456 4.06 32.37 -18.83
CA GLY A 456 4.82 33.52 -18.28
C GLY A 456 4.13 34.90 -18.21
N SER A 457 2.81 35.00 -18.03
CA SER A 457 2.08 36.25 -17.78
C SER A 457 1.47 36.27 -16.38
N LYS A 458 1.95 37.22 -15.56
CA LYS A 458 1.41 37.76 -14.30
C LYS A 458 0.67 36.75 -13.40
N LYS A 459 1.33 36.39 -12.29
CA LYS A 459 0.72 35.79 -11.09
C LYS A 459 -0.56 36.55 -10.70
N GLN A 460 -1.72 36.07 -11.14
CA GLN A 460 -2.94 36.28 -10.38
C GLN A 460 -2.88 35.27 -9.25
N SER A 461 -2.53 35.74 -8.06
CA SER A 461 -2.77 34.95 -6.85
C SER A 461 -4.29 34.81 -6.74
N VAL A 462 -4.83 33.68 -7.18
CA VAL A 462 -6.10 33.23 -6.62
C VAL A 462 -5.80 33.03 -5.13
N LEU A 463 -6.30 33.94 -4.30
CA LEU A 463 -6.34 33.69 -2.86
C LEU A 463 -7.08 32.37 -2.69
N GLN A 464 -6.37 31.32 -2.27
CA GLN A 464 -6.99 30.17 -1.63
C GLN A 464 -7.72 30.71 -0.40
N SER A 465 -9.01 31.01 -0.55
CA SER A 465 -9.90 31.19 0.58
C SER A 465 -9.90 29.86 1.34
N SER A 466 -9.54 29.94 2.61
CA SER A 466 -9.73 28.93 3.65
C SER A 466 -10.94 28.04 3.39
N LEU A 467 -10.73 26.77 3.03
CA LEU A 467 -11.67 25.67 3.22
C LEU A 467 -10.91 24.34 3.03
N ASP A 468 -11.37 23.32 3.74
CA ASP A 468 -10.72 22.08 4.14
C ASP A 468 -10.38 21.08 3.00
N VAL A 469 -10.31 21.52 1.75
CA VAL A 469 -10.28 20.67 0.55
C VAL A 469 -8.84 20.35 0.12
N GLY A 470 -8.56 19.08 -0.18
CA GLY A 470 -7.26 18.61 -0.69
C GLY A 470 -6.93 19.11 -2.10
N PRO A 471 -5.72 18.86 -2.64
CA PRO A 471 -5.33 19.26 -3.99
C PRO A 471 -6.18 18.55 -5.06
N MET A 472 -6.44 19.22 -6.19
CA MET A 472 -7.08 18.62 -7.36
C MET A 472 -6.18 17.55 -7.98
N PHE A 473 -6.74 16.40 -8.35
CA PHE A 473 -5.97 15.29 -8.91
C PHE A 473 -6.75 14.44 -9.90
N ALA A 474 -6.03 13.86 -10.87
CA ALA A 474 -6.58 12.93 -11.86
C ALA A 474 -6.17 11.49 -11.56
N THR A 475 -7.13 10.57 -11.71
CA THR A 475 -6.87 9.14 -11.64
C THR A 475 -6.74 8.54 -13.04
N VAL A 476 -5.56 8.02 -13.36
CA VAL A 476 -5.26 7.38 -14.66
C VAL A 476 -4.83 5.94 -14.42
N LYS A 477 -5.49 4.99 -15.09
CA LYS A 477 -5.11 3.58 -15.08
C LYS A 477 -4.34 3.24 -16.35
N ILE A 478 -3.15 2.68 -16.20
CA ILE A 478 -2.37 2.12 -17.31
C ILE A 478 -2.27 0.62 -17.09
N CYS A 479 -2.56 -0.16 -18.14
CA CYS A 479 -2.55 -1.61 -18.07
C CYS A 479 -1.98 -2.23 -19.34
N PHE A 480 -1.03 -3.12 -19.19
CA PHE A 480 -0.47 -3.94 -20.25
C PHE A 480 -1.04 -5.35 -20.16
N PHE A 481 -1.37 -5.95 -21.31
CA PHE A 481 -1.89 -7.30 -21.37
C PHE A 481 -0.93 -8.34 -20.76
N GLN A 482 0.37 -8.10 -20.90
CA GLN A 482 1.45 -8.83 -20.24
C GLN A 482 2.49 -7.82 -19.71
N SER A 483 3.21 -8.16 -18.64
CA SER A 483 4.26 -7.27 -18.09
C SER A 483 5.31 -6.93 -19.15
N ILE A 484 5.72 -5.66 -19.24
CA ILE A 484 6.69 -5.22 -20.24
C ILE A 484 8.11 -5.71 -19.95
N ALA A 485 8.42 -6.04 -18.69
CA ALA A 485 9.72 -6.51 -18.22
C ALA A 485 9.94 -8.04 -18.41
N GLN A 486 9.00 -8.73 -19.07
CA GLN A 486 9.07 -10.17 -19.30
C GLN A 486 9.02 -10.50 -20.79
N ARG A 487 9.35 -11.75 -21.11
CA ARG A 487 9.23 -12.26 -22.47
C ARG A 487 7.77 -12.58 -22.76
N ASN A 488 7.19 -11.79 -23.66
CA ASN A 488 5.80 -11.91 -24.04
C ASN A 488 5.59 -12.92 -25.16
N GLU A 489 4.48 -13.66 -25.08
CA GLU A 489 4.02 -14.52 -26.17
C GLU A 489 3.31 -13.70 -27.25
N ASN A 490 3.36 -14.17 -28.50
CA ASN A 490 2.65 -13.50 -29.59
C ASN A 490 1.13 -13.64 -29.40
N LEU A 491 0.44 -12.50 -29.40
CA LEU A 491 -0.99 -12.39 -29.12
C LEU A 491 -1.85 -12.51 -30.39
N ASP A 492 -1.26 -12.41 -31.57
CA ASP A 492 -1.93 -12.64 -32.85
C ASP A 492 -2.57 -14.04 -32.95
N LYS A 493 -1.97 -15.05 -32.32
CA LYS A 493 -2.56 -16.40 -32.20
C LYS A 493 -3.88 -16.44 -31.43
N TYR A 494 -4.18 -15.44 -30.60
CA TYR A 494 -5.45 -15.38 -29.87
C TYR A 494 -6.62 -15.14 -30.82
N ASN A 495 -6.41 -14.40 -31.91
CA ASN A 495 -7.45 -14.13 -32.90
C ASN A 495 -7.85 -15.39 -33.69
N GLU A 496 -6.95 -16.38 -33.81
CA GLU A 496 -7.23 -17.67 -34.46
C GLU A 496 -8.15 -18.58 -33.62
N ASN A 497 -8.35 -18.30 -32.33
CA ASN A 497 -9.18 -19.10 -31.43
C ASN A 497 -10.32 -18.26 -30.85
N LEU A 498 -11.57 -18.65 -31.16
CA LEU A 498 -12.78 -17.95 -30.73
C LEU A 498 -12.84 -17.71 -29.20
N LEU A 499 -12.39 -18.68 -28.39
CA LEU A 499 -12.41 -18.59 -26.92
C LEU A 499 -11.31 -17.66 -26.38
N LYS A 500 -10.18 -17.53 -27.09
CA LYS A 500 -9.07 -16.66 -26.68
C LYS A 500 -9.24 -15.23 -27.16
N ARG A 501 -9.89 -15.02 -28.30
CA ARG A 501 -10.15 -13.71 -28.92
C ARG A 501 -10.82 -12.72 -27.95
N ALA A 502 -11.84 -13.15 -27.22
CA ALA A 502 -12.54 -12.32 -26.25
C ALA A 502 -11.60 -11.76 -25.14
N LYS A 503 -10.46 -12.40 -24.91
CA LYS A 503 -9.46 -11.92 -23.95
C LYS A 503 -8.80 -10.61 -24.41
N LEU A 504 -8.65 -10.36 -25.71
CA LEU A 504 -7.98 -9.16 -26.21
C LEU A 504 -8.83 -7.87 -26.11
N LEU A 505 -10.11 -8.00 -25.73
CA LEU A 505 -11.03 -6.88 -25.55
C LEU A 505 -10.75 -6.08 -24.27
N ARG A 506 -10.09 -6.71 -23.28
CA ARG A 506 -9.84 -6.11 -21.97
C ARG A 506 -8.44 -6.44 -21.47
N CYS A 507 -7.89 -5.55 -20.67
CA CYS A 507 -6.71 -5.86 -19.89
C CYS A 507 -7.10 -6.70 -18.67
N PHE A 508 -6.32 -7.74 -18.38
CA PHE A 508 -6.46 -8.49 -17.13
C PHE A 508 -5.37 -8.03 -16.18
N ASP A 509 -5.69 -7.89 -14.90
CA ASP A 509 -4.68 -7.81 -13.86
C ASP A 509 -3.93 -9.16 -13.86
N ASN A 510 -2.58 -9.19 -13.79
CA ASN A 510 -1.79 -10.44 -13.87
C ASN A 510 -2.23 -11.51 -12.83
N THR A 511 -2.89 -11.07 -11.77
CA THR A 511 -3.54 -11.84 -10.71
C THR A 511 -4.62 -12.79 -11.24
N PHE A 512 -5.17 -12.58 -12.44
CA PHE A 512 -6.13 -13.48 -13.08
C PHE A 512 -5.55 -14.86 -13.45
N LEU A 513 -4.23 -15.04 -13.38
CA LEU A 513 -3.60 -16.35 -13.53
C LEU A 513 -3.22 -17.02 -12.21
N ASN A 514 -3.33 -16.36 -11.04
CA ASN A 514 -3.01 -17.06 -9.78
C ASN A 514 -3.76 -16.69 -8.49
N GLU A 515 -4.64 -15.69 -8.40
CA GLU A 515 -5.46 -15.56 -7.18
C GLU A 515 -6.83 -14.87 -7.42
N PRO A 516 -7.88 -15.27 -6.66
CA PRO A 516 -9.08 -14.45 -6.46
C PRO A 516 -8.75 -13.26 -5.53
N GLU A 517 -7.98 -12.26 -6.00
CA GLU A 517 -7.04 -11.53 -5.14
C GLU A 517 -7.45 -10.16 -4.55
N ASP A 518 -8.69 -9.68 -4.66
CA ASP A 518 -9.07 -8.39 -4.03
C ASP A 518 -10.12 -8.49 -2.91
N ASP A 519 -10.93 -9.56 -2.91
CA ASP A 519 -11.91 -9.76 -1.84
C ASP A 519 -11.23 -10.39 -0.62
N ALA A 520 -10.24 -11.27 -0.80
CA ALA A 520 -9.52 -11.90 0.31
C ALA A 520 -8.83 -10.88 1.23
N ASN A 521 -8.13 -9.88 0.71
CA ASN A 521 -7.44 -8.85 1.51
C ASN A 521 -8.43 -7.90 2.22
N LEU A 522 -9.50 -7.46 1.55
CA LEU A 522 -10.54 -6.65 2.20
C LEU A 522 -11.27 -7.46 3.28
N ILE A 523 -11.63 -8.71 2.98
CA ILE A 523 -12.28 -9.61 3.92
C ILE A 523 -11.33 -9.82 5.12
N LEU A 524 -10.05 -10.10 4.89
CA LEU A 524 -9.02 -10.20 5.93
C LEU A 524 -8.90 -8.91 6.75
N GLU A 525 -8.89 -7.73 6.13
CA GLU A 525 -8.89 -6.42 6.83
C GLU A 525 -10.12 -6.25 7.71
N LEU A 526 -11.32 -6.55 7.19
CA LEU A 526 -12.57 -6.44 7.92
C LEU A 526 -12.62 -7.43 9.09
N TYR A 527 -12.16 -8.66 8.88
CA TYR A 527 -12.04 -9.66 9.94
C TYR A 527 -10.95 -9.29 10.96
N ARG A 528 -9.84 -8.68 10.54
CA ARG A 528 -8.80 -8.20 11.46
C ARG A 528 -9.32 -7.05 12.32
N ALA A 529 -9.97 -6.07 11.71
CA ALA A 529 -10.64 -4.99 12.46
C ALA A 529 -11.74 -5.53 13.40
N PHE A 530 -12.39 -6.63 13.01
CA PHE A 530 -13.38 -7.29 13.86
C PHE A 530 -12.72 -7.96 15.05
N ASP A 531 -11.64 -8.69 14.81
CA ASP A 531 -10.88 -9.36 15.85
C ASP A 531 -10.29 -8.35 16.84
N ASP A 532 -9.69 -7.26 16.35
CA ASP A 532 -9.12 -6.19 17.18
C ASP A 532 -10.22 -5.52 18.03
N LEU A 533 -11.36 -5.16 17.43
CA LEU A 533 -12.49 -4.56 18.15
C LEU A 533 -13.04 -5.49 19.24
N ILE A 534 -13.19 -6.78 18.93
CA ILE A 534 -13.68 -7.78 19.89
C ILE A 534 -12.64 -8.00 21.01
N ALA A 535 -11.35 -8.10 20.67
CA ALA A 535 -10.28 -8.24 21.64
C ALA A 535 -10.21 -7.04 22.60
N ASP A 536 -10.32 -5.82 22.08
CA ASP A 536 -10.37 -4.58 22.88
C ASP A 536 -11.58 -4.56 23.84
N MET A 537 -12.75 -4.97 23.34
CA MET A 537 -13.95 -5.07 24.16
C MET A 537 -13.80 -6.12 25.27
N ILE A 538 -13.22 -7.30 24.97
CA ILE A 538 -12.92 -8.35 25.95
C ILE A 538 -11.93 -7.82 26.98
N ALA A 539 -10.82 -7.21 26.56
CA ALA A 539 -9.81 -6.64 27.44
C ALA A 539 -10.40 -5.57 28.37
N PHE A 540 -11.29 -4.70 27.86
CA PHE A 540 -11.98 -3.70 28.67
C PHE A 540 -12.90 -4.32 29.73
N ILE A 541 -13.66 -5.36 29.36
CA ILE A 541 -14.54 -6.10 30.29
C ILE A 541 -13.72 -6.73 31.42
N VAL A 542 -12.63 -7.40 31.07
CA VAL A 542 -11.74 -8.10 32.01
C VAL A 542 -11.03 -7.09 32.92
N LYS A 543 -10.35 -6.09 32.35
CA LYS A 543 -9.56 -5.09 33.10
C LYS A 543 -10.40 -4.30 34.10
N ARG A 544 -11.67 -4.05 33.80
CA ARG A 544 -12.59 -3.32 34.70
C ARG A 544 -13.49 -4.22 35.53
N ASN A 545 -13.32 -5.55 35.44
CA ASN A 545 -14.13 -6.56 36.13
C ASN A 545 -15.64 -6.28 36.02
N LEU A 546 -16.10 -5.96 34.81
CA LEU A 546 -17.46 -5.52 34.57
C LEU A 546 -18.41 -6.71 34.69
N LYS A 547 -19.34 -6.64 35.65
CA LYS A 547 -20.35 -7.69 35.88
C LYS A 547 -21.67 -7.40 35.18
N ASN A 548 -21.86 -6.16 34.72
CA ASN A 548 -23.08 -5.71 34.05
C ASN A 548 -22.74 -4.64 33.00
N ILE A 549 -23.40 -4.70 31.85
CA ILE A 549 -23.29 -3.73 30.73
C ILE A 549 -23.52 -2.28 31.21
N ALA A 550 -24.38 -2.07 32.20
CA ALA A 550 -24.66 -0.73 32.74
C ALA A 550 -23.42 -0.04 33.33
N GLN A 551 -22.42 -0.79 33.80
CA GLN A 551 -21.19 -0.26 34.42
C GLN A 551 -20.20 0.32 33.39
N GLY A 552 -20.36 0.01 32.10
CA GLY A 552 -19.51 0.49 31.00
C GLY A 552 -20.31 1.11 29.86
N ARG A 553 -21.50 1.66 30.16
CA ARG A 553 -22.51 2.05 29.16
C ARG A 553 -21.96 2.98 28.08
N ASP A 554 -21.17 3.98 28.45
CA ASP A 554 -20.64 4.98 27.51
C ASP A 554 -19.63 4.36 26.51
N TYR A 555 -18.80 3.44 26.99
CA TYR A 555 -17.85 2.70 26.16
C TYR A 555 -18.60 1.75 25.20
N PHE A 556 -19.50 0.91 25.72
CA PHE A 556 -20.23 -0.05 24.88
C PHE A 556 -21.17 0.61 23.88
N CYS A 557 -21.72 1.81 24.19
CA CYS A 557 -22.53 2.57 23.25
C CYS A 557 -21.72 2.93 21.99
N CYS A 558 -20.50 3.44 22.17
CA CYS A 558 -19.61 3.78 21.05
C CYS A 558 -19.17 2.53 20.29
N GLN A 559 -18.81 1.45 21.00
CA GLN A 559 -18.38 0.21 20.35
C GLN A 559 -19.51 -0.52 19.61
N LEU A 560 -20.76 -0.39 20.06
CA LEU A 560 -21.91 -0.95 19.36
C LEU A 560 -22.08 -0.34 17.97
N ALA A 561 -21.86 0.97 17.83
CA ALA A 561 -21.90 1.65 16.54
C ALA A 561 -20.76 1.18 15.63
N ASN A 562 -19.54 1.09 16.16
CA ASN A 562 -18.37 0.57 15.42
C ASN A 562 -18.59 -0.87 14.94
N LEU A 563 -19.06 -1.75 15.84
CA LEU A 563 -19.36 -3.14 15.54
C LEU A 563 -20.46 -3.23 14.47
N SER A 564 -21.53 -2.44 14.59
CA SER A 564 -22.63 -2.44 13.62
C SER A 564 -22.15 -2.06 12.21
N ASN A 565 -21.33 -1.01 12.10
CA ASN A 565 -20.74 -0.61 10.82
C ASN A 565 -19.84 -1.69 10.23
N LEU A 566 -19.04 -2.34 11.06
CA LEU A 566 -18.15 -3.41 10.61
C LEU A 566 -18.92 -4.66 10.18
N MET A 567 -19.96 -5.01 10.94
CA MET A 567 -20.88 -6.10 10.64
C MET A 567 -21.57 -5.91 9.29
N LEU A 568 -22.04 -4.69 8.98
CA LEU A 568 -22.63 -4.36 7.68
C LEU A 568 -21.63 -4.54 6.54
N LYS A 569 -20.38 -4.09 6.75
CA LYS A 569 -19.29 -4.26 5.76
C LYS A 569 -18.95 -5.73 5.53
N ILE A 570 -18.82 -6.53 6.59
CA ILE A 570 -18.57 -7.98 6.50
C ILE A 570 -19.74 -8.69 5.80
N CYS A 571 -20.98 -8.34 6.17
CA CYS A 571 -22.18 -8.88 5.53
C CYS A 571 -22.17 -8.63 4.02
N GLY A 572 -21.84 -7.41 3.59
CA GLY A 572 -21.79 -7.05 2.17
C GLY A 572 -20.61 -7.66 1.42
N CYS A 573 -19.43 -7.69 2.04
CA CYS A 573 -18.16 -8.04 1.37
C CYS A 573 -17.81 -9.53 1.41
N ASP A 574 -18.40 -10.32 2.32
CA ASP A 574 -18.16 -11.77 2.40
C ASP A 574 -19.45 -12.56 2.25
N PHE A 575 -20.39 -12.41 3.20
CA PHE A 575 -21.56 -13.28 3.28
C PHE A 575 -22.52 -13.10 2.10
N ASN A 576 -22.78 -11.87 1.65
CA ASN A 576 -23.63 -11.62 0.49
C ASN A 576 -22.96 -12.03 -0.84
N ILE A 577 -21.63 -12.17 -0.87
CA ILE A 577 -20.90 -12.71 -2.01
C ILE A 577 -20.99 -14.24 -2.01
N ARG A 578 -20.73 -14.89 -0.86
CA ARG A 578 -20.82 -16.35 -0.69
C ARG A 578 -22.25 -16.88 -0.82
N MET A 579 -23.22 -16.11 -0.35
CA MET A 579 -24.64 -16.44 -0.31
C MET A 579 -25.47 -15.27 -0.86
N PRO A 580 -25.54 -15.08 -2.19
CA PRO A 580 -26.30 -13.99 -2.79
C PRO A 580 -27.78 -14.12 -2.49
N THR A 581 -28.41 -13.04 -2.01
CA THR A 581 -29.81 -13.05 -1.61
C THR A 581 -30.68 -12.18 -2.49
N LYS A 582 -31.85 -12.70 -2.89
CA LYS A 582 -32.86 -12.00 -3.70
C LYS A 582 -34.15 -11.75 -2.94
N THR A 583 -34.39 -12.48 -1.84
CA THR A 583 -35.58 -12.35 -1.00
C THR A 583 -35.22 -12.08 0.46
N ASN A 584 -36.15 -11.49 1.21
CA ASN A 584 -35.96 -11.25 2.65
C ASN A 584 -35.73 -12.54 3.45
N ILE A 585 -36.27 -13.67 3.00
CA ILE A 585 -36.08 -14.98 3.65
C ILE A 585 -34.64 -15.46 3.46
N GLU A 586 -34.10 -15.35 2.25
CA GLU A 586 -32.70 -15.67 1.94
C GLU A 586 -31.74 -14.75 2.70
N PHE A 587 -32.03 -13.45 2.76
CA PHE A 587 -31.25 -12.48 3.54
C PHE A 587 -31.22 -12.84 5.03
N ARG A 588 -32.37 -13.20 5.61
CA ARG A 588 -32.45 -13.63 7.02
C ARG A 588 -31.68 -14.93 7.28
N ALA A 589 -31.71 -15.89 6.35
CA ALA A 589 -30.94 -17.12 6.46
C ALA A 589 -29.42 -16.86 6.41
N MET A 590 -28.98 -15.98 5.50
CA MET A 590 -27.59 -15.54 5.40
C MET A 590 -27.11 -14.85 6.68
N LEU A 591 -27.89 -13.92 7.24
CA LEU A 591 -27.59 -13.27 8.52
C LEU A 591 -27.48 -14.28 9.68
N THR A 592 -28.28 -15.35 9.66
CA THR A 592 -28.22 -16.41 10.68
C THR A 592 -26.91 -17.20 10.58
N HIS A 593 -26.44 -17.48 9.36
CA HIS A 593 -25.12 -18.08 9.13
C HIS A 593 -23.98 -17.16 9.55
N MET A 594 -24.08 -15.87 9.20
CA MET A 594 -23.11 -14.85 9.61
C MET A 594 -22.98 -14.77 11.14
N TYR A 595 -24.11 -14.72 11.85
CA TYR A 595 -24.11 -14.73 13.31
C TYR A 595 -23.40 -15.96 13.85
N LYS A 596 -23.69 -17.16 13.32
CA LYS A 596 -23.05 -18.40 13.78
C LYS A 596 -21.53 -18.39 13.59
N GLU A 597 -21.03 -18.08 12.38
CA GLU A 597 -19.59 -18.08 12.09
C GLU A 597 -18.84 -17.01 12.91
N LEU A 598 -19.42 -15.82 13.05
CA LEU A 598 -18.80 -14.75 13.82
C LEU A 598 -18.84 -15.01 15.33
N MET A 599 -19.89 -15.65 15.84
CA MET A 599 -19.92 -16.09 17.24
C MET A 599 -18.87 -17.18 17.49
N GLU A 600 -18.72 -18.16 16.60
CA GLU A 600 -17.63 -19.15 16.71
C GLU A 600 -16.24 -18.47 16.65
N ARG A 601 -16.11 -17.38 15.87
CA ARG A 601 -14.87 -16.58 15.83
C ARG A 601 -14.66 -15.80 17.13
N ILE A 602 -15.68 -15.15 17.68
CA ILE A 602 -15.64 -14.50 18.99
C ILE A 602 -15.30 -15.51 20.07
N GLU A 603 -15.86 -16.72 20.04
CA GLU A 603 -15.53 -17.80 20.97
C GLU A 603 -14.06 -18.23 20.82
N LYS A 604 -13.53 -18.30 19.60
CA LYS A 604 -12.10 -18.55 19.35
C LYS A 604 -11.21 -17.41 19.87
N ILE A 605 -11.59 -16.16 19.64
CA ILE A 605 -10.87 -15.00 20.19
C ILE A 605 -10.95 -15.04 21.70
N LEU A 606 -12.12 -15.27 22.28
CA LEU A 606 -12.31 -15.39 23.72
C LEU A 606 -11.55 -16.58 24.30
N THR A 607 -11.36 -17.68 23.56
CA THR A 607 -10.58 -18.86 24.01
C THR A 607 -9.08 -18.71 23.78
N ALA A 608 -8.64 -17.96 22.77
CA ALA A 608 -7.26 -17.53 22.57
C ALA A 608 -6.88 -16.45 23.59
N CYS A 609 -7.75 -15.47 23.78
CA CYS A 609 -7.77 -14.61 24.94
C CYS A 609 -7.97 -15.44 26.20
N SER A 610 -8.52 -16.65 26.19
CA SER A 610 -8.51 -17.55 27.36
C SER A 610 -7.19 -18.28 27.54
N TRP A 611 -6.22 -18.18 26.64
CA TRP A 611 -4.84 -18.39 27.05
C TRP A 611 -4.31 -17.22 27.87
N GLU A 612 -4.74 -15.98 27.60
CA GLU A 612 -4.52 -14.81 28.48
C GLU A 612 -5.52 -14.74 29.65
N SER A 613 -6.68 -15.41 29.55
CA SER A 613 -7.82 -15.28 30.47
C SER A 613 -8.08 -16.53 31.32
N VAL A 614 -7.62 -17.72 30.94
CA VAL A 614 -7.36 -18.82 31.91
C VAL A 614 -6.23 -18.35 32.82
N CYS A 615 -5.26 -17.66 32.24
CA CYS A 615 -4.25 -16.89 32.94
C CYS A 615 -4.84 -15.76 33.81
N ASN A 616 -5.81 -14.95 33.36
CA ASN A 616 -6.50 -13.96 34.21
C ASN A 616 -7.57 -14.53 35.17
N CYS A 617 -7.98 -15.79 35.02
CA CYS A 617 -8.75 -16.51 36.06
C CYS A 617 -7.84 -16.95 37.21
N VAL A 618 -6.52 -16.94 37.00
CA VAL A 618 -5.51 -17.00 38.05
C VAL A 618 -5.15 -15.55 38.38
N VAL A 619 -5.33 -15.13 39.63
CA VAL A 619 -4.95 -13.79 40.12
C VAL A 619 -3.43 -13.50 39.96
N ASN A 620 -2.66 -14.43 39.38
CA ASN A 620 -1.22 -14.38 39.25
C ASN A 620 -0.68 -14.20 37.82
N PHE A 621 -1.41 -14.33 36.70
CA PHE A 621 -0.73 -14.25 35.38
C PHE A 621 -0.20 -12.86 35.04
N GLU A 622 -1.02 -11.80 35.16
CA GLU A 622 -0.54 -10.44 34.92
C GLU A 622 0.61 -10.09 35.87
N TYR A 623 0.53 -10.56 37.12
CA TYR A 623 1.60 -10.41 38.09
C TYR A 623 2.86 -11.19 37.68
N GLU A 624 2.75 -12.45 37.25
CA GLU A 624 3.84 -13.32 36.84
C GLU A 624 4.48 -12.86 35.52
N GLN A 625 3.70 -12.37 34.57
CA GLN A 625 4.17 -11.74 33.35
C GLN A 625 4.93 -10.46 33.66
N LEU A 626 4.36 -9.56 34.46
CA LEU A 626 5.02 -8.32 34.89
C LEU A 626 6.29 -8.62 35.69
N HIS A 627 6.24 -9.62 36.57
CA HIS A 627 7.38 -10.08 37.35
C HIS A 627 8.49 -10.63 36.44
N MET A 628 8.15 -11.47 35.46
CA MET A 628 9.10 -11.97 34.47
C MET A 628 9.70 -10.84 33.63
N MET A 629 8.88 -9.87 33.20
CA MET A 629 9.37 -8.69 32.48
C MET A 629 10.38 -7.91 33.30
N HIS A 630 10.07 -7.61 34.57
CA HIS A 630 10.98 -6.89 35.45
C HIS A 630 12.26 -7.67 35.78
N LEU A 631 12.18 -8.97 36.02
CA LEU A 631 13.39 -9.80 36.22
C LEU A 631 14.25 -9.86 34.94
N MET A 632 13.62 -9.89 33.77
CA MET A 632 14.34 -9.81 32.49
C MET A 632 14.99 -8.42 32.29
N GLU A 633 14.36 -7.34 32.76
CA GLU A 633 14.93 -5.98 32.76
C GLU A 633 16.13 -5.86 33.71
N GLU A 634 16.01 -6.37 34.94
CA GLU A 634 17.11 -6.44 35.91
C GLU A 634 18.27 -7.27 35.37
N LEU A 635 17.97 -8.44 34.78
CA LEU A 635 18.96 -9.28 34.10
C LEU A 635 19.71 -8.52 32.99
N ARG A 636 18.99 -7.78 32.14
CA ARG A 636 19.55 -6.97 31.06
C ARG A 636 20.46 -5.88 31.61
N LEU A 637 20.01 -5.19 32.66
CA LEU A 637 20.78 -4.13 33.31
C LEU A 637 22.06 -4.68 33.96
N MET A 638 21.99 -5.82 34.66
CA MET A 638 23.16 -6.52 35.22
C MET A 638 24.19 -6.86 34.15
N CYS A 639 23.72 -7.39 33.01
CA CYS A 639 24.59 -7.68 31.87
C CYS A 639 25.24 -6.41 31.30
N LEU A 640 24.53 -5.28 31.28
CA LEU A 640 25.05 -4.00 30.78
C LEU A 640 26.11 -3.38 31.70
N ILE A 641 26.04 -3.59 33.02
CA ILE A 641 26.99 -3.03 33.98
C ILE A 641 28.20 -3.94 34.28
N GLY A 642 28.17 -5.20 33.82
CA GLY A 642 29.27 -6.18 33.99
C GLY A 642 29.07 -7.22 35.08
N GLU A 643 27.91 -7.26 35.75
CA GLU A 643 27.59 -8.20 36.84
C GLU A 643 27.08 -9.56 36.32
N HIS A 644 27.96 -10.31 35.65
CA HIS A 644 27.58 -11.54 34.96
C HIS A 644 27.23 -12.72 35.87
N SER A 645 27.80 -12.80 37.08
CA SER A 645 27.56 -13.89 38.04
C SER A 645 26.12 -13.90 38.53
N LEU A 646 25.67 -12.75 39.05
CA LEU A 646 24.32 -12.54 39.53
C LEU A 646 23.29 -12.64 38.40
N ALA A 647 23.60 -12.07 37.22
CA ALA A 647 22.78 -12.21 36.03
C ALA A 647 22.58 -13.69 35.64
N ALA A 648 23.64 -14.50 35.67
CA ALA A 648 23.53 -15.93 35.38
C ALA A 648 22.60 -16.63 36.37
N GLN A 649 22.73 -16.35 37.67
CA GLN A 649 21.88 -16.94 38.71
C GLN A 649 20.39 -16.60 38.51
N ILE A 650 20.06 -15.32 38.25
CA ILE A 650 18.67 -14.90 37.98
C ILE A 650 18.14 -15.57 36.71
N PHE A 651 18.96 -15.68 35.66
CA PHE A 651 18.54 -16.34 34.43
C PHE A 651 18.28 -17.84 34.61
N GLU A 652 19.10 -18.54 35.40
CA GLU A 652 18.87 -19.96 35.71
C GLU A 652 17.59 -20.14 36.53
N ASP A 653 17.37 -19.29 37.53
CA ASP A 653 16.14 -19.30 38.32
C ASP A 653 14.89 -19.05 37.44
N LEU A 654 14.93 -18.03 36.57
CA LEU A 654 13.86 -17.77 35.60
C LEU A 654 13.62 -18.96 34.65
N ARG A 655 14.69 -19.61 34.18
CA ARG A 655 14.59 -20.76 33.27
C ARG A 655 13.93 -21.95 33.96
N ASP A 656 14.35 -22.24 35.18
CA ASP A 656 14.01 -23.49 35.87
C ASP A 656 12.68 -23.37 36.64
N ASN A 657 12.30 -22.16 37.08
CA ASN A 657 11.11 -21.89 37.88
C ASN A 657 9.98 -21.11 37.15
N SER A 658 10.09 -20.87 35.83
CA SER A 658 9.03 -20.15 35.09
C SER A 658 7.71 -20.93 34.97
N SER A 659 6.61 -20.30 35.40
CA SER A 659 5.24 -20.81 35.21
C SER A 659 4.78 -20.82 33.74
N HIS A 660 5.40 -19.99 32.88
CA HIS A 660 5.00 -19.79 31.49
C HIS A 660 6.17 -19.97 30.51
N PRO A 661 6.49 -21.22 30.11
CA PRO A 661 7.62 -21.52 29.24
C PRO A 661 7.58 -20.84 27.86
N LEU A 662 6.38 -20.61 27.30
CA LEU A 662 6.24 -19.93 26.00
C LEU A 662 6.69 -18.47 26.07
N LEU A 663 6.24 -17.76 27.09
CA LEU A 663 6.56 -16.36 27.32
C LEU A 663 8.06 -16.20 27.59
N PHE A 664 8.60 -17.04 28.48
CA PHE A 664 10.03 -17.10 28.75
C PHE A 664 10.83 -17.38 27.47
N ASN A 665 10.43 -18.35 26.66
CA ASN A 665 11.11 -18.66 25.40
C ASN A 665 11.10 -17.48 24.42
N PHE A 666 10.01 -16.73 24.35
CA PHE A 666 9.91 -15.53 23.51
C PHE A 666 10.78 -14.37 24.03
N TYR A 667 10.75 -14.10 25.34
CA TYR A 667 11.62 -13.07 25.94
C TYR A 667 13.10 -13.45 25.85
N ASN A 668 13.43 -14.72 26.03
CA ASN A 668 14.78 -15.24 25.82
C ASN A 668 15.17 -15.14 24.33
N PHE A 669 14.25 -15.36 23.40
CA PHE A 669 14.49 -15.12 21.97
C PHE A 669 14.86 -13.66 21.70
N LEU A 670 14.06 -12.70 22.18
CA LEU A 670 14.34 -11.26 22.05
C LEU A 670 15.65 -10.89 22.73
N ASN A 671 15.90 -11.37 23.95
CA ASN A 671 17.14 -11.14 24.67
C ASN A 671 18.37 -11.64 23.90
N ASN A 672 18.30 -12.82 23.28
CA ASN A 672 19.38 -13.33 22.44
C ASN A 672 19.54 -12.52 21.14
N LEU A 673 18.44 -12.02 20.57
CA LEU A 673 18.46 -11.20 19.37
C LEU A 673 19.13 -9.84 19.63
N GLU A 674 18.70 -9.14 20.68
CA GLU A 674 19.27 -7.87 21.14
C GLU A 674 20.75 -7.99 21.51
N ASN A 675 21.18 -9.11 22.11
CA ASN A 675 22.60 -9.35 22.42
C ASN A 675 23.42 -9.90 21.24
N SER A 676 22.89 -9.88 20.00
CA SER A 676 23.56 -10.41 18.80
C SER A 676 23.96 -11.91 18.89
N LYS A 677 23.31 -12.69 19.77
CA LYS A 677 23.53 -14.13 19.97
C LYS A 677 22.68 -14.96 18.99
N PHE A 678 22.84 -14.71 17.68
CA PHE A 678 21.99 -15.25 16.61
C PHE A 678 21.87 -16.79 16.60
N LYS A 679 22.97 -17.52 16.87
CA LYS A 679 22.93 -19.00 16.97
C LYS A 679 22.04 -19.49 18.10
N GLN A 680 21.99 -18.76 19.23
CA GLN A 680 21.12 -19.10 20.36
C GLN A 680 19.67 -18.72 20.06
N ALA A 681 19.44 -17.53 19.50
CA ALA A 681 18.11 -17.08 19.07
C ALA A 681 17.45 -18.06 18.06
N SER A 682 18.23 -18.61 17.12
CA SER A 682 17.72 -19.58 16.12
C SER A 682 17.12 -20.85 16.74
N ARG A 683 17.48 -21.21 17.98
CA ARG A 683 16.93 -22.38 18.68
C ARG A 683 15.44 -22.27 18.95
N TYR A 684 14.91 -21.05 19.03
CA TYR A 684 13.47 -20.79 19.17
C TYR A 684 12.65 -21.50 18.09
N PHE A 685 13.14 -21.55 16.86
CA PHE A 685 12.42 -22.14 15.71
C PHE A 685 12.54 -23.67 15.61
N LYS A 686 13.29 -24.34 16.49
CA LYS A 686 13.46 -25.80 16.44
C LYS A 686 12.27 -26.57 17.01
N ASN A 687 11.54 -25.96 17.95
CA ASN A 687 10.36 -26.54 18.59
C ASN A 687 9.18 -25.58 18.37
N PRO A 688 8.40 -25.71 17.28
CA PRO A 688 7.27 -24.81 17.02
C PRO A 688 6.20 -25.00 18.09
N THR A 689 6.06 -24.00 18.96
CA THR A 689 4.98 -23.94 19.95
C THR A 689 3.71 -23.47 19.24
N GLY A 690 2.63 -24.25 19.33
CA GLY A 690 1.43 -24.02 18.53
C GLY A 690 0.78 -22.65 18.76
N GLY A 691 0.74 -21.84 17.68
CA GLY A 691 -0.45 -21.13 17.19
C GLY A 691 -1.01 -19.97 18.00
N GLY A 692 -0.56 -18.75 17.67
CA GLY A 692 -1.26 -17.49 17.95
C GLY A 692 -0.92 -16.41 16.90
N TRP A 693 -1.92 -15.73 16.35
CA TRP A 693 -1.86 -14.90 15.13
C TRP A 693 -0.93 -13.65 15.22
N VAL A 694 -0.70 -13.13 16.43
CA VAL A 694 0.22 -11.98 16.69
C VAL A 694 1.63 -12.45 17.07
N GLY A 695 1.74 -13.63 17.69
CA GLY A 695 2.99 -14.20 18.20
C GLY A 695 3.91 -14.82 17.16
N GLU A 696 3.44 -15.07 15.93
CA GLU A 696 4.28 -15.66 14.86
C GLU A 696 4.93 -14.61 13.96
N TYR A 697 4.35 -13.41 13.83
CA TYR A 697 4.85 -12.37 12.93
C TYR A 697 6.22 -11.85 13.37
N PHE A 698 6.35 -11.37 14.61
CA PHE A 698 7.61 -10.80 15.09
C PHE A 698 8.76 -11.83 15.16
N PRO A 699 8.55 -13.08 15.62
CA PRO A 699 9.57 -14.12 15.46
C PRO A 699 9.92 -14.38 14.00
N SER A 700 8.95 -14.44 13.08
CA SER A 700 9.25 -14.66 11.66
C SER A 700 10.03 -13.49 11.03
N LEU A 701 9.71 -12.25 11.41
CA LEU A 701 10.45 -11.06 11.01
C LEU A 701 11.87 -11.06 11.61
N GLY A 702 12.00 -11.44 12.89
CA GLY A 702 13.29 -11.63 13.55
C GLY A 702 14.11 -12.77 12.93
N LYS A 703 13.45 -13.82 12.43
CA LYS A 703 14.10 -14.92 11.71
C LYS A 703 14.77 -14.43 10.43
N LEU A 704 14.14 -13.56 9.65
CA LEU A 704 14.76 -12.95 8.46
C LEU A 704 16.07 -12.25 8.83
N TYR A 705 16.09 -11.52 9.95
CA TYR A 705 17.29 -10.85 10.44
C TYR A 705 18.36 -11.85 10.92
N ILE A 706 17.96 -12.87 11.69
CA ILE A 706 18.87 -13.91 12.18
C ILE A 706 19.52 -14.66 11.03
N ASP A 707 18.73 -15.12 10.06
CA ASP A 707 19.21 -15.88 8.90
C ASP A 707 20.21 -15.02 8.11
N TYR A 708 19.86 -13.74 7.83
CA TYR A 708 20.77 -12.79 7.19
C TYR A 708 22.09 -12.60 7.95
N MET A 709 22.03 -12.38 9.27
CA MET A 709 23.23 -12.14 10.08
C MET A 709 24.09 -13.39 10.24
N LEU A 710 23.49 -14.59 10.21
CA LEU A 710 24.23 -15.86 10.22
C LEU A 710 24.91 -16.11 8.87
N GLU A 711 24.24 -15.84 7.75
CA GLU A 711 24.84 -15.93 6.41
C GLU A 711 25.98 -14.92 6.24
N LEU A 712 25.78 -13.67 6.69
CA LEU A 712 26.79 -12.62 6.60
C LEU A 712 28.06 -12.98 7.40
N LYS A 713 27.91 -13.66 8.54
CA LYS A 713 29.01 -14.13 9.41
C LYS A 713 29.49 -15.56 9.09
N SER A 714 29.05 -16.13 7.97
CA SER A 714 29.46 -17.48 7.56
C SER A 714 30.97 -17.52 7.26
N GLU A 715 31.61 -18.65 7.56
CA GLU A 715 32.99 -18.92 7.14
C GLU A 715 33.09 -19.24 5.63
N ASP A 716 31.96 -19.59 5.02
CA ASP A 716 31.86 -19.81 3.57
C ASP A 716 31.70 -18.46 2.84
N GLU A 717 32.74 -18.08 2.09
CA GLU A 717 32.80 -16.83 1.32
C GLU A 717 31.66 -16.71 0.29
N GLU A 718 31.21 -17.82 -0.31
CA GLU A 718 30.13 -17.79 -1.30
C GLU A 718 28.80 -17.45 -0.64
N VAL A 719 28.53 -18.04 0.53
CA VAL A 719 27.34 -17.75 1.33
C VAL A 719 27.35 -16.31 1.83
N SER A 720 28.48 -15.83 2.36
CA SER A 720 28.61 -14.46 2.85
C SER A 720 28.42 -13.42 1.72
N ALA A 721 28.98 -13.67 0.53
CA ALA A 721 28.81 -12.80 -0.63
C ALA A 721 27.35 -12.74 -1.12
N GLN A 722 26.62 -13.86 -1.05
CA GLN A 722 25.23 -13.95 -1.50
C GLN A 722 24.20 -13.56 -0.41
N ALA A 723 24.62 -13.42 0.85
CA ALA A 723 23.76 -13.17 2.00
C ALA A 723 22.80 -11.98 1.80
N TYR A 724 23.29 -10.89 1.22
CA TYR A 724 22.48 -9.71 0.94
C TYR A 724 21.35 -10.02 -0.05
N ALA A 725 21.67 -10.70 -1.16
CA ALA A 725 20.69 -11.04 -2.19
C ALA A 725 19.68 -12.09 -1.70
N ASN A 726 20.12 -13.08 -0.90
CA ASN A 726 19.25 -14.06 -0.26
C ASN A 726 18.27 -13.41 0.72
N MET A 727 18.74 -12.42 1.50
CA MET A 727 17.90 -11.65 2.41
C MET A 727 16.83 -10.88 1.64
N ILE A 728 17.17 -10.21 0.54
CA ILE A 728 16.19 -9.49 -0.30
C ILE A 728 15.16 -10.45 -0.90
N GLU A 729 15.57 -11.63 -1.38
CA GLU A 729 14.62 -12.63 -1.90
C GLU A 729 13.70 -13.17 -0.80
N SER A 730 14.26 -13.48 0.38
CA SER A 730 13.48 -13.93 1.54
C SER A 730 12.49 -12.86 2.01
N LEU A 731 12.90 -11.58 1.99
CA LEU A 731 12.04 -10.46 2.31
C LEU A 731 10.92 -10.27 1.27
N ARG A 732 11.20 -10.44 -0.04
CA ARG A 732 10.17 -10.46 -1.09
C ARG A 732 9.12 -11.54 -0.84
N VAL A 733 9.55 -12.77 -0.56
CA VAL A 733 8.64 -13.88 -0.24
C VAL A 733 7.84 -13.60 1.04
N PHE A 734 8.47 -12.97 2.04
CA PHE A 734 7.82 -12.63 3.30
C PHE A 734 6.71 -11.58 3.12
N VAL A 735 6.95 -10.51 2.37
CA VAL A 735 5.94 -9.46 2.14
C VAL A 735 4.77 -9.96 1.30
N SER A 736 5.00 -10.90 0.38
CA SER A 736 3.92 -11.56 -0.36
C SER A 736 3.02 -12.41 0.55
N LYS A 737 3.57 -13.04 1.59
CA LYS A 737 2.81 -13.83 2.58
C LYS A 737 2.12 -12.98 3.63
N ASN A 738 2.67 -11.80 3.93
CA ASN A 738 2.18 -10.87 4.94
C ASN A 738 1.78 -9.54 4.28
N SER A 739 0.85 -9.62 3.31
CA SER A 739 0.46 -8.51 2.43
C SER A 739 -0.11 -7.28 3.15
N LEU A 740 -0.59 -7.45 4.38
CA LEU A 740 -1.23 -6.40 5.21
C LEU A 740 -0.29 -5.76 6.23
N ASP A 741 0.99 -6.16 6.28
CA ASP A 741 1.93 -5.67 7.29
C ASP A 741 2.93 -4.65 6.71
N LEU A 742 2.91 -3.44 7.28
CA LEU A 742 3.67 -2.27 6.80
C LEU A 742 5.19 -2.46 6.90
N ASP A 743 5.68 -3.00 8.02
CA ASP A 743 7.10 -2.92 8.41
C ASP A 743 8.05 -3.54 7.37
N ALA A 744 7.68 -4.70 6.84
CA ALA A 744 8.49 -5.44 5.89
C ALA A 744 8.50 -4.78 4.49
N TYR A 745 7.39 -4.15 4.07
CA TYR A 745 7.37 -3.36 2.83
C TYR A 745 8.24 -2.11 2.93
N VAL A 746 8.21 -1.43 4.08
CA VAL A 746 9.08 -0.26 4.35
C VAL A 746 10.55 -0.67 4.33
N LEU A 747 10.91 -1.78 4.99
CA LEU A 747 12.28 -2.29 4.96
C LEU A 747 12.73 -2.63 3.52
N LEU A 748 11.86 -3.28 2.73
CA LEU A 748 12.16 -3.62 1.34
C LEU A 748 12.33 -2.37 0.47
N TYR A 749 11.51 -1.34 0.69
CA TYR A 749 11.65 -0.04 0.04
C TYR A 749 13.03 0.59 0.33
N CYS A 750 13.44 0.62 1.60
CA CYS A 750 14.74 1.18 2.00
C CYS A 750 15.90 0.46 1.32
N TYR A 751 15.84 -0.87 1.21
CA TYR A 751 16.86 -1.63 0.48
C TYR A 751 16.83 -1.37 -1.03
N TYR A 752 15.66 -1.30 -1.65
CA TYR A 752 15.58 -0.94 -3.07
C TYR A 752 16.13 0.47 -3.34
N LYS A 753 15.85 1.42 -2.45
CA LYS A 753 16.41 2.77 -2.52
C LYS A 753 17.94 2.78 -2.41
N ARG A 754 18.53 1.98 -1.51
CA ARG A 754 20.00 1.85 -1.38
C ARG A 754 20.69 1.28 -2.61
N ASN A 755 19.97 0.54 -3.47
CA ASN A 755 20.49 -0.03 -4.71
C ASN A 755 20.00 0.73 -5.96
N ASP A 756 19.44 1.93 -5.80
CA ASP A 756 18.87 2.75 -6.87
C ASP A 756 17.84 2.00 -7.75
N TYR A 757 17.12 1.03 -7.16
CA TYR A 757 16.15 0.21 -7.89
C TYR A 757 14.75 0.85 -7.88
N LEU A 758 14.61 1.91 -8.69
CA LEU A 758 13.39 2.72 -8.77
C LEU A 758 12.09 1.93 -9.00
N PRO A 759 12.01 0.95 -9.93
CA PRO A 759 10.77 0.17 -10.10
C PRO A 759 10.33 -0.55 -8.82
N GLY A 760 11.29 -1.09 -8.05
CA GLY A 760 11.02 -1.70 -6.75
C GLY A 760 10.56 -0.69 -5.70
N MET A 761 11.11 0.52 -5.72
CA MET A 761 10.67 1.61 -4.84
C MET A 761 9.22 2.00 -5.13
N GLU A 762 8.83 2.20 -6.39
CA GLU A 762 7.44 2.51 -6.75
C GLU A 762 6.48 1.36 -6.41
N PHE A 763 6.89 0.11 -6.64
CA PHE A 763 6.09 -1.07 -6.28
C PHE A 763 5.85 -1.16 -4.78
N THR A 764 6.90 -1.02 -3.97
CA THR A 764 6.76 -1.06 -2.50
C THR A 764 5.96 0.12 -1.99
N ARG A 765 6.12 1.32 -2.57
CA ARG A 765 5.32 2.50 -2.25
C ARG A 765 3.84 2.32 -2.53
N LEU A 766 3.47 1.78 -3.70
CA LEU A 766 2.09 1.38 -4.01
C LEU A 766 1.51 0.49 -2.91
N ARG A 767 2.31 -0.43 -2.34
CA ARG A 767 1.85 -1.32 -1.27
C ARG A 767 1.70 -0.59 0.06
N PHE A 768 2.78 -0.04 0.62
CA PHE A 768 2.73 0.48 2.00
C PHE A 768 1.91 1.76 2.15
N GLU A 769 1.82 2.64 1.14
CA GLU A 769 0.98 3.86 1.24
C GLU A 769 -0.50 3.51 1.35
N ASN A 770 -0.92 2.40 0.73
CA ASN A 770 -2.28 1.90 0.83
C ASN A 770 -2.54 1.12 2.13
N LEU A 771 -1.53 0.96 3.00
CA LEU A 771 -1.65 0.31 4.32
C LEU A 771 -1.67 1.32 5.48
N TYR A 772 -1.55 2.63 5.24
CA TYR A 772 -1.53 3.64 6.33
C TYR A 772 -2.80 3.66 7.19
N SER A 773 -3.94 3.27 6.63
CA SER A 773 -5.20 3.15 7.37
C SER A 773 -5.42 1.78 8.01
N VAL A 774 -4.55 0.81 7.75
CA VAL A 774 -4.63 -0.54 8.30
C VAL A 774 -3.95 -0.58 9.68
N PRO A 775 -4.61 -1.08 10.73
CA PRO A 775 -4.00 -1.19 12.06
C PRO A 775 -2.69 -1.98 12.04
N ARG A 776 -1.62 -1.39 12.56
CA ARG A 776 -0.30 -2.04 12.65
C ARG A 776 -0.28 -3.08 13.77
N LYS A 777 0.52 -4.14 13.60
CA LYS A 777 0.79 -5.10 14.68
C LYS A 777 1.65 -4.42 15.74
N ASN A 778 1.32 -4.60 17.01
CA ASN A 778 2.07 -4.02 18.13
C ASN A 778 2.90 -5.09 18.86
N LEU A 779 4.16 -4.79 19.15
CA LEU A 779 5.03 -5.59 20.02
C LEU A 779 4.75 -5.23 21.49
N GLY A 780 3.54 -5.54 21.95
CA GLY A 780 3.09 -5.27 23.33
C GLY A 780 3.54 -6.36 24.31
N GLY A 781 3.63 -6.01 25.60
CA GLY A 781 3.89 -6.97 26.68
C GLY A 781 5.27 -7.62 26.62
N THR A 782 6.31 -6.83 26.28
CA THR A 782 7.72 -7.28 26.24
C THR A 782 8.56 -6.47 27.23
N PRO A 783 9.64 -7.06 27.80
CA PRO A 783 10.55 -6.32 28.67
C PRO A 783 11.17 -5.14 27.94
N VAL A 784 11.47 -4.03 28.65
CA VAL A 784 12.10 -2.83 28.05
C VAL A 784 13.34 -3.23 27.25
N SER A 785 13.35 -2.87 25.96
CA SER A 785 14.43 -3.26 25.04
C SER A 785 15.75 -2.58 25.41
N LEU A 786 16.88 -3.18 25.05
CA LEU A 786 18.19 -2.56 25.22
C LEU A 786 18.27 -1.20 24.54
N PHE A 787 17.56 -0.99 23.42
CA PHE A 787 17.53 0.32 22.75
C PHE A 787 16.85 1.38 23.63
N GLU A 788 15.67 1.07 24.18
CA GLU A 788 14.91 1.95 25.07
C GLU A 788 15.67 2.24 26.37
N LEU A 789 16.53 1.33 26.85
CA LEU A 789 17.39 1.59 28.02
C LEU A 789 18.44 2.69 27.80
N PHE A 790 18.85 2.95 26.55
CA PHE A 790 19.76 4.06 26.22
C PHE A 790 19.01 5.31 25.74
N LEU A 791 17.85 5.12 25.08
CA LEU A 791 17.03 6.19 24.49
C LEU A 791 15.54 5.87 24.75
N PRO A 792 15.01 6.20 25.93
CA PRO A 792 13.62 5.86 26.29
C PRO A 792 12.58 6.83 25.73
N GLU A 793 12.97 8.06 25.40
CA GLU A 793 12.10 9.04 24.75
C GLU A 793 12.21 8.97 23.24
N ASP A 794 11.04 9.08 22.59
CA ASP A 794 10.95 9.28 21.15
C ASP A 794 11.31 10.73 20.79
N PHE A 795 12.05 10.89 19.70
CA PHE A 795 12.36 12.22 19.18
C PHE A 795 11.21 12.77 18.34
N GLU A 796 10.90 14.05 18.53
CA GLU A 796 9.92 14.73 17.70
C GLU A 796 10.46 14.90 16.28
N LEU A 797 9.70 14.42 15.30
CA LEU A 797 10.03 14.65 13.89
C LEU A 797 9.85 16.14 13.54
N SER A 798 10.75 16.66 12.69
CA SER A 798 10.64 18.03 12.16
C SER A 798 9.25 18.29 11.57
N THR A 799 8.75 19.52 11.71
CA THR A 799 7.49 19.98 11.10
C THR A 799 7.49 19.90 9.57
N MET A 800 8.66 19.79 8.93
CA MET A 800 8.82 19.59 7.49
C MET A 800 8.77 18.11 7.07
N SER A 801 8.52 17.19 8.01
CA SER A 801 8.46 15.76 7.74
C SER A 801 7.21 15.39 6.94
N THR A 802 7.43 14.70 5.82
CA THR A 802 6.34 14.17 4.99
C THR A 802 5.61 13.00 5.68
N MET A 803 4.38 12.70 5.23
CA MET A 803 3.57 11.57 5.73
C MET A 803 4.31 10.23 5.70
N MET A 804 5.17 10.03 4.72
CA MET A 804 6.02 8.84 4.63
C MET A 804 7.00 8.75 5.81
N ASN A 805 7.66 9.86 6.17
CA ASN A 805 8.60 9.89 7.29
C ASN A 805 7.89 9.58 8.62
N LEU A 806 6.68 10.13 8.81
CA LEU A 806 5.86 9.86 10.00
C LEU A 806 5.51 8.37 10.15
N ASN A 807 5.28 7.65 9.05
CA ASN A 807 5.00 6.22 9.08
C ASN A 807 6.27 5.35 9.22
N PHE A 808 7.41 5.83 8.71
CA PHE A 808 8.69 5.12 8.79
C PHE A 808 9.28 5.13 10.20
N TYR A 809 9.10 6.20 10.98
CA TYR A 809 9.64 6.29 12.34
C TYR A 809 9.16 5.14 13.25
N PRO A 810 7.85 4.83 13.35
CA PRO A 810 7.41 3.68 14.15
C PRO A 810 7.78 2.31 13.55
N VAL A 811 8.19 2.23 12.27
CA VAL A 811 8.81 1.00 11.71
C VAL A 811 10.24 0.86 12.22
N PHE A 812 11.00 1.97 12.23
CA PHE A 812 12.33 2.02 12.83
C PHE A 812 12.28 1.60 14.30
N THR A 813 11.36 2.15 15.11
CA THR A 813 11.26 1.80 16.54
C THR A 813 10.92 0.33 16.74
N THR A 814 10.06 -0.25 15.90
CA THR A 814 9.74 -1.69 15.94
C THR A 814 11.00 -2.54 15.75
N PHE A 815 11.82 -2.27 14.72
CA PHE A 815 13.07 -3.00 14.50
C PHE A 815 14.10 -2.78 15.61
N ALA A 816 14.19 -1.56 16.15
CA ALA A 816 15.09 -1.23 17.26
C ALA A 816 14.70 -1.99 18.53
N ARG A 817 13.41 -2.00 18.90
CA ARG A 817 12.87 -2.71 20.07
C ARG A 817 13.02 -4.23 19.96
N MET A 818 12.91 -4.79 18.75
CA MET A 818 13.15 -6.22 18.52
C MET A 818 14.62 -6.65 18.67
N GLY A 819 15.58 -5.71 18.65
CA GLY A 819 17.01 -6.04 18.55
C GLY A 819 17.50 -6.29 17.12
N ALA A 820 16.68 -5.99 16.10
CA ALA A 820 17.06 -6.10 14.70
C ALA A 820 17.81 -4.84 14.22
N TYR A 821 18.88 -4.46 14.93
CA TYR A 821 19.52 -3.15 14.81
C TYR A 821 20.04 -2.83 13.40
N GLY A 822 20.51 -3.82 12.63
CA GLY A 822 20.92 -3.60 11.24
C GLY A 822 19.75 -3.22 10.33
N PHE A 823 18.56 -3.78 10.56
CA PHE A 823 17.34 -3.37 9.85
C PHE A 823 16.85 -2.00 10.34
N ALA A 824 16.93 -1.73 11.65
CA ALA A 824 16.62 -0.42 12.21
C ALA A 824 17.50 0.69 11.61
N GLU A 825 18.82 0.44 11.48
CA GLU A 825 19.79 1.36 10.85
C GLU A 825 19.45 1.62 9.37
N VAL A 826 18.93 0.61 8.67
CA VAL A 826 18.47 0.74 7.27
C VAL A 826 17.33 1.73 7.16
N VAL A 827 16.29 1.57 7.99
CA VAL A 827 15.11 2.44 7.99
C VAL A 827 15.45 3.84 8.51
N PHE A 828 16.21 3.94 9.61
CA PHE A 828 16.57 5.24 10.20
C PHE A 828 17.38 6.12 9.23
N SER A 829 18.27 5.51 8.45
CA SER A 829 19.06 6.22 7.43
C SER A 829 18.21 6.96 6.40
N ASP A 830 16.96 6.52 6.16
CA ASP A 830 16.04 7.18 5.23
C ASP A 830 15.26 8.34 5.84
N ILE A 831 15.16 8.40 7.17
CA ILE A 831 14.43 9.44 7.92
C ILE A 831 15.35 10.36 8.74
N GLN A 832 16.66 10.09 8.83
CA GLN A 832 17.60 10.86 9.66
C GLN A 832 17.58 12.39 9.36
N GLN A 833 17.25 12.79 8.14
CA GLN A 833 17.13 14.19 7.73
C GLN A 833 15.98 14.94 8.41
N CYS A 834 15.04 14.22 9.04
CA CYS A 834 13.92 14.77 9.80
C CYS A 834 14.29 15.12 11.25
N PHE A 835 15.52 14.80 11.68
CA PHE A 835 16.01 14.99 13.04
C PHE A 835 17.19 15.97 13.06
N THR A 836 17.47 16.54 14.23
CA THR A 836 18.64 17.38 14.46
C THR A 836 19.93 16.55 14.39
N ALA A 837 21.06 17.21 14.12
CA ALA A 837 22.36 16.53 14.08
C ALA A 837 22.72 15.82 15.40
N ILE A 838 22.25 16.34 16.54
CA ILE A 838 22.43 15.74 17.86
C ILE A 838 21.65 14.43 17.94
N GLU A 839 20.36 14.45 17.64
CA GLU A 839 19.49 13.26 17.69
C GLU A 839 19.96 12.16 16.73
N VAL A 840 20.35 12.52 15.51
CA VAL A 840 20.96 11.57 14.56
C VAL A 840 22.21 10.93 15.15
N TYR A 841 23.08 11.72 15.79
CA TYR A 841 24.27 11.19 16.45
C TYR A 841 23.92 10.25 17.61
N LEU A 842 22.95 10.61 18.46
CA LEU A 842 22.50 9.78 19.58
C LEU A 842 21.96 8.43 19.07
N VAL A 843 21.01 8.43 18.14
CA VAL A 843 20.42 7.19 17.60
C VAL A 843 21.47 6.32 16.92
N THR A 844 22.28 6.90 16.02
CA THR A 844 23.27 6.11 15.26
C THR A 844 24.39 5.57 16.14
N THR A 845 24.80 6.30 17.18
CA THR A 845 25.82 5.83 18.13
C THR A 845 25.25 4.73 19.03
N THR A 846 24.01 4.87 19.53
CA THR A 846 23.32 3.81 20.29
C THR A 846 23.23 2.52 19.49
N LEU A 847 22.77 2.59 18.23
CA LEU A 847 22.71 1.40 17.35
C LEU A 847 24.09 0.76 17.14
N LYS A 848 25.17 1.55 17.07
CA LYS A 848 26.54 1.03 16.96
C LYS A 848 27.03 0.38 18.25
N ILE A 849 26.72 0.96 19.42
CA ILE A 849 27.02 0.37 20.74
C ILE A 849 26.36 -1.01 20.82
N LEU A 850 25.05 -1.10 20.52
CA LEU A 850 24.27 -2.34 20.64
C LEU A 850 24.68 -3.41 19.62
N GLN A 851 25.18 -3.01 18.45
CA GLN A 851 25.76 -3.92 17.46
C GLN A 851 27.21 -4.35 17.78
N GLY A 852 27.85 -3.77 18.80
CA GLY A 852 29.27 -4.01 19.10
C GLY A 852 30.22 -3.46 18.02
N LYS A 853 29.82 -2.38 17.33
CA LYS A 853 30.57 -1.73 16.23
C LYS A 853 31.33 -0.47 16.67
N ILE A 854 31.48 -0.24 17.96
CA ILE A 854 32.31 0.86 18.50
C ILE A 854 33.73 0.33 18.70
N ASP A 855 34.62 0.65 17.77
CA ASP A 855 36.03 0.33 17.84
C ASP A 855 36.85 1.50 18.39
N ASN A 856 38.18 1.33 18.47
CA ASN A 856 39.11 2.37 18.92
C ASN A 856 39.19 3.58 17.96
N ASP A 857 38.78 3.43 16.70
CA ASP A 857 38.89 4.46 15.65
C ASP A 857 37.63 5.33 15.55
N PHE A 858 36.50 4.87 16.12
CA PHE A 858 35.26 5.64 16.16
C PHE A 858 35.48 7.00 16.86
N ARG A 859 34.89 8.07 16.31
CA ARG A 859 35.10 9.43 16.81
C ARG A 859 33.87 9.90 17.57
N LEU A 860 34.04 10.21 18.85
CA LEU A 860 32.99 10.84 19.64
C LEU A 860 32.78 12.27 19.15
N LEU A 861 31.51 12.67 19.09
CA LEU A 861 31.10 14.02 18.78
C LEU A 861 30.45 14.66 20.01
N ILE A 862 30.71 15.95 20.17
CA ILE A 862 30.06 16.81 21.17
C ILE A 862 29.56 18.03 20.41
N PHE A 863 28.27 18.25 20.46
CA PHE A 863 27.57 19.35 19.82
C PHE A 863 27.28 20.44 20.86
N PRO A 864 27.37 21.72 20.47
CA PRO A 864 27.03 22.81 21.36
C PRO A 864 25.52 22.79 21.67
N THR A 865 25.17 22.91 22.95
CA THR A 865 23.78 23.07 23.40
C THR A 865 23.57 24.43 24.08
N ASN A 866 22.33 24.86 24.20
CA ASN A 866 21.93 26.08 24.88
C ASN A 866 21.47 25.79 26.32
N GLU A 867 21.33 26.85 27.12
CA GLU A 867 20.91 26.76 28.53
C GLU A 867 19.40 26.57 28.74
N SER A 868 18.62 26.31 27.67
CA SER A 868 17.21 25.92 27.84
C SER A 868 17.13 24.48 28.37
N GLU A 869 16.02 24.12 29.00
CA GLU A 869 15.81 22.77 29.55
C GLU A 869 16.07 21.66 28.50
N THR A 870 15.51 21.78 27.29
CA THR A 870 15.79 20.85 26.18
C THR A 870 17.27 20.80 25.80
N GLY A 871 17.99 21.91 25.91
CA GLY A 871 19.42 22.00 25.60
C GLY A 871 20.31 21.34 26.65
N LYS A 872 19.94 21.49 27.93
CA LYS A 872 20.57 20.77 29.05
C LYS A 872 20.31 19.27 28.94
N LEU A 873 19.07 18.86 28.67
CA LEU A 873 18.72 17.46 28.46
C LEU A 873 19.52 16.83 27.32
N MET A 874 19.64 17.52 26.16
CA MET A 874 20.48 17.07 25.05
C MET A 874 21.97 16.99 25.39
N ARG A 875 22.47 17.84 26.30
CA ARG A 875 23.84 17.74 26.81
C ARG A 875 24.02 16.48 27.65
N PHE A 876 23.07 16.17 28.51
CA PHE A 876 23.09 14.94 29.32
C PHE A 876 22.96 13.69 28.45
N TYR A 877 22.10 13.66 27.44
CA TYR A 877 22.06 12.56 26.47
C TYR A 877 23.39 12.35 25.75
N GLN A 878 24.07 13.42 25.36
CA GLN A 878 25.40 13.31 24.75
C GLN A 878 26.43 12.73 25.71
N ALA A 879 26.46 13.18 26.97
CA ALA A 879 27.34 12.62 28.00
C ALA A 879 27.01 11.14 28.26
N HIS A 880 25.72 10.80 28.38
CA HIS A 880 25.25 9.44 28.55
C HIS A 880 25.73 8.53 27.41
N ILE A 881 25.48 8.89 26.15
CA ILE A 881 25.87 8.06 24.99
C ILE A 881 27.39 8.00 24.81
N ASN A 882 28.11 9.11 24.97
CA ASN A 882 29.57 9.13 24.86
C ASN A 882 30.25 8.31 25.96
N GLY A 883 29.78 8.42 27.20
CA GLY A 883 30.27 7.60 28.31
C GLY A 883 30.04 6.11 28.06
N ASN A 884 28.87 5.75 27.53
CA ASN A 884 28.56 4.36 27.19
C ASN A 884 29.36 3.84 25.98
N ALA A 885 29.72 4.69 25.04
CA ALA A 885 30.64 4.36 23.95
C ALA A 885 32.05 4.07 24.48
N GLU A 886 32.60 4.90 25.38
CA GLU A 886 33.91 4.62 25.99
C GLU A 886 33.88 3.39 26.90
N TYR A 887 32.77 3.17 27.62
CA TYR A 887 32.56 1.95 28.39
C TYR A 887 32.63 0.71 27.50
N SER A 888 32.00 0.74 26.32
CA SER A 888 32.03 -0.39 25.37
C SER A 888 33.43 -0.70 24.82
N ARG A 889 34.36 0.27 24.88
CA ARG A 889 35.78 0.11 24.50
C ARG A 889 36.66 -0.39 25.64
N GLY A 890 36.11 -0.51 26.85
CA GLY A 890 36.87 -0.79 28.07
C GLY A 890 37.65 0.42 28.62
N ARG A 891 37.37 1.64 28.12
CA ARG A 891 37.98 2.89 28.59
C ARG A 891 37.18 3.47 29.76
N PHE A 892 37.24 2.77 30.88
CA PHE A 892 36.38 3.04 32.03
C PHE A 892 36.67 4.38 32.70
N ASP A 893 37.91 4.86 32.69
CA ASP A 893 38.26 6.18 33.24
C ASP A 893 37.58 7.31 32.48
N GLU A 894 37.66 7.27 31.15
CA GLU A 894 37.02 8.23 30.26
C GLU A 894 35.49 8.14 30.35
N ALA A 895 34.94 6.93 30.42
CA ALA A 895 33.50 6.72 30.62
C ALA A 895 32.99 7.37 31.93
N MET A 896 33.73 7.19 33.03
CA MET A 896 33.37 7.79 34.33
C MET A 896 33.35 9.32 34.29
N LEU A 897 34.22 9.97 33.50
CA LEU A 897 34.20 11.43 33.37
C LEU A 897 32.87 11.92 32.78
N TYR A 898 32.38 11.25 31.73
CA TYR A 898 31.08 11.57 31.15
C TYR A 898 29.92 11.26 32.10
N PHE A 899 29.96 10.12 32.80
CA PHE A 899 28.88 9.79 33.73
C PHE A 899 28.83 10.74 34.94
N LYS A 900 29.97 11.25 35.41
CA LYS A 900 30.04 12.27 36.48
C LYS A 900 29.34 13.58 36.08
N GLU A 901 29.33 13.94 34.79
CA GLU A 901 28.59 15.10 34.30
C GLU A 901 27.08 14.96 34.52
N LEU A 902 26.54 13.74 34.46
CA LEU A 902 25.12 13.47 34.71
C LEU A 902 24.71 13.72 36.16
N LEU A 903 25.65 13.76 37.11
CA LEU A 903 25.37 14.04 38.52
C LEU A 903 25.03 15.52 38.78
N THR A 904 25.25 16.41 37.81
CA THR A 904 24.89 17.84 37.94
C THR A 904 23.45 18.13 37.52
N MET A 905 22.63 17.09 37.37
CA MET A 905 21.23 17.18 36.95
C MET A 905 20.35 17.49 38.16
N ASP A 906 19.46 18.48 38.02
CA ASP A 906 18.58 18.92 39.11
C ASP A 906 17.18 18.27 39.05
N GLY A 907 16.78 17.68 37.91
CA GLY A 907 15.44 17.16 37.66
C GLY A 907 15.28 15.66 37.94
N GLU A 908 14.59 15.29 39.02
CA GLU A 908 14.37 13.88 39.40
C GLU A 908 13.60 13.05 38.36
N GLU A 909 12.70 13.67 37.59
CA GLU A 909 11.94 12.99 36.53
C GLU A 909 12.84 12.54 35.38
N GLU A 910 13.92 13.29 35.09
CA GLU A 910 14.82 13.01 33.98
C GLU A 910 15.82 11.87 34.30
N HIS A 911 15.97 11.49 35.57
CA HIS A 911 16.98 10.51 35.98
C HIS A 911 16.75 9.10 35.40
N GLU A 912 15.50 8.70 35.13
CA GLU A 912 15.20 7.37 34.55
C GLU A 912 15.85 7.20 33.17
N HIS A 913 15.95 8.27 32.37
CA HIS A 913 16.59 8.26 31.04
C HIS A 913 18.06 7.84 31.08
N PHE A 914 18.72 8.07 32.22
CA PHE A 914 20.17 7.90 32.36
C PHE A 914 20.55 6.78 33.33
N LYS A 915 19.59 5.95 33.75
CA LYS A 915 19.77 4.85 34.71
C LYS A 915 20.96 3.95 34.38
N VAL A 916 21.16 3.56 33.12
CA VAL A 916 22.30 2.73 32.70
C VAL A 916 23.63 3.37 33.09
N SER A 917 23.79 4.67 32.84
CA SER A 917 25.01 5.42 33.12
C SER A 917 25.26 5.62 34.61
N PHE A 918 24.20 5.92 35.38
CA PHE A 918 24.31 6.01 36.85
C PHE A 918 24.72 4.67 37.46
N MET A 919 24.10 3.57 37.02
CA MET A 919 24.44 2.23 37.50
C MET A 919 25.86 1.82 37.12
N ARG A 920 26.33 2.16 35.89
CA ARG A 920 27.73 1.95 35.48
C ARG A 920 28.71 2.77 36.32
N LEU A 921 28.41 4.05 36.56
CA LEU A 921 29.23 4.90 37.40
C LEU A 921 29.31 4.36 38.83
N ALA A 922 28.18 3.96 39.40
CA ALA A 922 28.10 3.45 40.76
C ALA A 922 28.92 2.17 40.92
N HIS A 923 28.77 1.22 39.99
CA HIS A 923 29.51 -0.04 40.01
C HIS A 923 31.02 0.17 39.82
N LEU A 924 31.43 1.00 38.84
CA LEU A 924 32.85 1.31 38.62
C LEU A 924 33.48 2.05 39.81
N ALA A 925 32.75 3.00 40.42
CA ALA A 925 33.22 3.72 41.60
C ALA A 925 33.36 2.77 42.81
N PHE A 926 32.39 1.86 42.99
CA PHE A 926 32.42 0.86 44.05
C PHE A 926 33.64 -0.05 43.94
N ASP A 927 33.92 -0.61 42.76
CA ASP A 927 35.08 -1.48 42.55
C ASP A 927 36.43 -0.77 42.73
N ARG A 928 36.45 0.55 42.58
CA ARG A 928 37.63 1.41 42.86
C ARG A 928 37.75 1.82 44.33
N GLY A 929 36.77 1.50 45.16
CA GLY A 929 36.71 1.94 46.56
C GLY A 929 36.28 3.41 46.74
N GLU A 930 35.78 4.07 45.70
CA GLU A 930 35.20 5.42 45.75
C GLU A 930 33.74 5.36 46.23
N TYR A 931 33.52 4.88 47.47
CA TYR A 931 32.18 4.52 47.96
C TYR A 931 31.23 5.71 48.08
N GLU A 932 31.71 6.92 48.39
CA GLU A 932 30.86 8.12 48.44
C GLU A 932 30.32 8.48 47.05
N LEU A 933 31.15 8.35 46.02
CA LEU A 933 30.73 8.57 44.63
C LEU A 933 29.75 7.48 44.18
N ALA A 934 30.00 6.22 44.56
CA ALA A 934 29.09 5.13 44.29
C ALA A 934 27.71 5.40 44.93
N GLN A 935 27.69 5.88 46.18
CA GLN A 935 26.45 6.23 46.87
C GLN A 935 25.71 7.35 46.15
N GLN A 936 26.43 8.43 45.77
CA GLN A 936 25.84 9.55 45.01
C GLN A 936 25.22 9.06 43.70
N ALA A 937 25.90 8.20 42.94
CA ALA A 937 25.38 7.66 41.69
C ALA A 937 24.15 6.77 41.89
N TYR A 938 24.13 5.91 42.92
CA TYR A 938 22.94 5.13 43.27
C TYR A 938 21.77 6.00 43.75
N ASP A 939 22.04 7.12 44.42
CA ASP A 939 21.03 8.06 44.88
C ASP A 939 20.32 8.77 43.70
N MET A 940 20.97 8.86 42.53
CA MET A 940 20.35 9.39 41.31
C MET A 940 19.39 8.41 40.63
N CYS A 941 19.49 7.10 40.91
CA CYS A 941 18.63 6.11 40.27
C CYS A 941 17.21 6.12 40.88
N PRO A 942 16.16 6.45 40.11
CA PRO A 942 14.80 6.41 40.62
C PRO A 942 14.35 4.98 40.96
N PRO A 943 13.58 4.77 42.03
CA PRO A 943 13.03 3.47 42.34
C PRO A 943 11.84 3.14 41.43
N HIS A 944 12.01 2.19 40.51
CA HIS A 944 10.97 1.74 39.57
C HIS A 944 9.78 1.04 40.28
N CYS A 945 10.08 0.15 41.23
CA CYS A 945 9.12 -0.41 42.18
C CYS A 945 9.81 -0.75 43.50
N LYS A 946 9.26 -0.33 44.65
CA LYS A 946 9.90 -0.51 45.97
C LYS A 946 10.32 -1.95 46.28
N LYS A 947 9.61 -2.94 45.74
CA LYS A 947 9.81 -4.37 45.99
C LYS A 947 10.65 -5.11 44.94
N MET A 948 10.96 -4.50 43.79
CA MET A 948 11.54 -5.23 42.63
C MET A 948 12.85 -4.62 42.07
N ASN A 949 13.41 -3.59 42.71
CA ASN A 949 14.70 -2.99 42.30
C ASN A 949 15.89 -3.74 42.91
N PHE A 950 16.10 -5.00 42.54
CA PHE A 950 17.13 -5.84 43.17
C PHE A 950 18.52 -5.19 43.07
N LEU A 951 18.97 -4.86 41.85
CA LEU A 951 20.34 -4.44 41.60
C LEU A 951 20.68 -3.10 42.28
N LEU A 952 19.73 -2.16 42.27
CA LEU A 952 19.88 -0.88 42.93
C LEU A 952 19.98 -1.03 44.45
N ASN A 953 19.06 -1.81 45.06
CA ASN A 953 19.09 -2.06 46.50
C ASN A 953 20.36 -2.82 46.91
N TYR A 954 20.78 -3.81 46.13
CA TYR A 954 21.98 -4.60 46.40
C TYR A 954 23.23 -3.73 46.36
N GLY A 955 23.44 -2.97 45.27
CA GLY A 955 24.59 -2.07 45.13
C GLY A 955 24.64 -0.97 46.18
N LYS A 956 23.49 -0.35 46.51
CA LYS A 956 23.39 0.67 47.55
C LYS A 956 23.63 0.10 48.95
N GLY A 957 23.08 -1.07 49.25
CA GLY A 957 23.31 -1.78 50.50
C GLY A 957 24.77 -2.13 50.72
N LEU A 958 25.45 -2.65 49.69
CA LEU A 958 26.90 -2.89 49.75
C LEU A 958 27.69 -1.60 49.92
N THR A 959 27.36 -0.54 49.19
CA THR A 959 28.06 0.74 49.30
C THR A 959 27.97 1.30 50.72
N LEU A 960 26.78 1.26 51.33
CA LEU A 960 26.57 1.69 52.72
C LEU A 960 27.32 0.82 53.73
N TYR A 961 27.43 -0.49 53.47
CA TYR A 961 28.25 -1.40 54.28
C TYR A 961 29.72 -0.96 54.32
N TYR A 962 30.31 -0.67 53.15
CA TYR A 962 31.71 -0.24 53.05
C TYR A 962 31.94 1.19 53.58
N LEU A 963 30.91 2.05 53.55
CA LEU A 963 30.89 3.34 54.26
C LEU A 963 30.69 3.24 55.78
N ASN A 964 30.59 2.03 56.32
CA ASN A 964 30.34 1.75 57.74
C ASN A 964 29.00 2.32 58.26
N ARG A 965 28.00 2.48 57.38
CA ARG A 965 26.61 2.87 57.72
C ARG A 965 25.74 1.62 57.80
N LEU A 966 26.02 0.80 58.82
CA LEU A 966 25.54 -0.58 58.93
C LEU A 966 24.01 -0.71 59.04
N GLU A 967 23.36 0.15 59.82
CA GLU A 967 21.90 0.17 59.98
C GLU A 967 21.19 0.51 58.68
N ASP A 968 21.68 1.51 57.94
CA ASP A 968 21.12 1.90 56.64
C ASP A 968 21.32 0.77 55.62
N ALA A 969 22.47 0.09 55.65
CA ALA A 969 22.77 -1.04 54.77
C ALA A 969 21.79 -2.21 54.95
N ILE A 970 21.33 -2.48 56.18
CA ILE A 970 20.32 -3.52 56.46
C ILE A 970 19.03 -3.21 55.71
N GLU A 971 18.58 -1.95 55.68
CA GLU A 971 17.31 -1.59 55.03
C GLU A 971 17.32 -1.97 53.54
N TYR A 972 18.39 -1.65 52.82
CA TYR A 972 18.49 -1.93 51.39
C TYR A 972 18.75 -3.41 51.11
N LEU A 973 19.62 -4.08 51.88
CA LEU A 973 19.87 -5.52 51.70
C LEU A 973 18.64 -6.37 52.06
N ALA A 974 17.85 -5.97 53.07
CA ALA A 974 16.61 -6.65 53.41
C ALA A 974 15.59 -6.59 52.26
N ARG A 975 15.46 -5.45 51.57
CA ARG A 975 14.59 -5.34 50.38
C ARG A 975 15.00 -6.27 49.25
N CYS A 976 16.28 -6.64 49.14
CA CYS A 976 16.74 -7.61 48.14
C CYS A 976 16.18 -9.02 48.39
N THR A 977 15.78 -9.32 49.63
CA THR A 977 15.16 -10.61 50.00
C THR A 977 13.66 -10.67 49.68
N GLU A 978 13.04 -9.54 49.32
CA GLU A 978 11.62 -9.47 48.92
C GLU A 978 11.40 -9.89 47.45
N VAL A 979 12.47 -9.94 46.66
CA VAL A 979 12.44 -10.42 45.27
C VAL A 979 12.36 -11.95 45.29
N GLN A 980 11.55 -12.56 44.42
CA GLN A 980 11.33 -14.01 44.38
C GLN A 980 12.55 -14.81 43.86
N VAL A 981 13.73 -14.20 43.78
CA VAL A 981 15.00 -14.85 43.43
C VAL A 981 15.84 -14.98 44.70
N PHE A 982 16.25 -16.21 45.02
CA PHE A 982 17.13 -16.45 46.16
C PHE A 982 18.60 -16.13 45.82
N VAL A 983 19.17 -15.13 46.50
CA VAL A 983 20.58 -14.73 46.36
C VAL A 983 21.32 -14.93 47.71
N PRO A 984 22.19 -15.94 47.84
CA PRO A 984 22.92 -16.25 49.08
C PRO A 984 23.70 -15.05 49.63
N ASP A 985 24.30 -14.28 48.74
CA ASP A 985 25.20 -13.19 49.10
C ASP A 985 24.53 -12.10 49.94
N VAL A 986 23.27 -11.80 49.64
CA VAL A 986 22.45 -10.83 50.40
C VAL A 986 22.38 -11.26 51.88
N TRP A 987 22.07 -12.52 52.12
CA TRP A 987 21.99 -13.10 53.46
C TRP A 987 23.36 -13.18 54.15
N GLY A 988 24.42 -13.45 53.39
CA GLY A 988 25.80 -13.43 53.88
C GLY A 988 26.21 -12.05 54.40
N TYR A 989 25.95 -10.98 53.64
CA TYR A 989 26.21 -9.61 54.09
C TYR A 989 25.32 -9.20 55.26
N LEU A 990 24.03 -9.55 55.27
CA LEU A 990 23.15 -9.30 56.41
C LEU A 990 23.67 -9.99 57.69
N ALA A 991 24.20 -11.21 57.58
CA ALA A 991 24.81 -11.91 58.70
C ALA A 991 26.05 -11.16 59.24
N ILE A 992 26.96 -10.76 58.35
CA ILE A 992 28.17 -10.01 58.69
C ILE A 992 27.83 -8.66 59.35
N ILE A 993 26.82 -7.96 58.84
CA ILE A 993 26.37 -6.69 59.42
C ILE A 993 25.85 -6.92 60.84
N ASN A 994 24.97 -7.90 61.04
CA ASN A 994 24.41 -8.20 62.36
C ASN A 994 25.50 -8.63 63.35
N LEU A 995 26.52 -9.38 62.91
CA LEU A 995 27.71 -9.71 63.71
C LEU A 995 28.47 -8.44 64.13
N ARG A 996 28.72 -7.50 63.20
CA ARG A 996 29.40 -6.22 63.49
C ARG A 996 28.61 -5.32 64.44
N LEU A 997 27.28 -5.45 64.46
CA LEU A 997 26.38 -4.74 65.38
C LEU A 997 26.16 -5.48 66.72
N GLY A 998 26.76 -6.66 66.92
CA GLY A 998 26.59 -7.47 68.14
C GLY A 998 25.25 -8.19 68.24
N ARG A 999 24.47 -8.27 67.15
CA ARG A 999 23.16 -8.94 67.05
C ARG A 999 23.35 -10.41 66.65
N ASN A 1000 23.98 -11.18 67.54
CA ASN A 1000 24.52 -12.51 67.20
C ASN A 1000 23.44 -13.53 66.80
N LYS A 1001 22.23 -13.45 67.39
CA LYS A 1001 21.10 -14.32 67.04
C LYS A 1001 20.66 -14.09 65.59
N SER A 1002 20.37 -12.84 65.24
CA SER A 1002 19.99 -12.44 63.88
C SER A 1002 21.07 -12.77 62.86
N ALA A 1003 22.34 -12.60 63.22
CA ALA A 1003 23.45 -12.96 62.36
C ALA A 1003 23.50 -14.46 62.06
N LEU A 1004 23.32 -15.31 63.08
CA LEU A 1004 23.27 -16.76 62.92
C LEU A 1004 22.10 -17.18 62.02
N ASP A 1005 20.93 -16.58 62.18
CA ASP A 1005 19.76 -16.90 61.36
C ASP A 1005 19.96 -16.47 59.90
N CYS A 1006 20.53 -15.28 59.66
CA CYS A 1006 20.90 -14.85 58.31
C CYS A 1006 21.94 -15.79 57.68
N TRP A 1007 22.93 -16.26 58.45
CA TRP A 1007 23.96 -17.19 57.94
C TRP A 1007 23.38 -18.55 57.57
N LYS A 1008 22.40 -19.06 58.34
CA LYS A 1008 21.65 -20.27 57.98
C LYS A 1008 20.90 -20.08 56.66
N MET A 1009 20.24 -18.93 56.47
CA MET A 1009 19.57 -18.59 55.22
C MET A 1009 20.56 -18.57 54.05
N ALA A 1010 21.72 -17.91 54.21
CA ALA A 1010 22.78 -17.85 53.20
C ALA A 1010 23.30 -19.23 52.75
N LYS A 1011 23.15 -20.27 53.58
CA LYS A 1011 23.56 -21.65 53.30
C LYS A 1011 22.40 -22.63 53.11
N MET A 1012 21.18 -22.12 52.89
CA MET A 1012 20.00 -22.95 52.68
C MET A 1012 20.13 -23.89 51.47
N TYR A 1013 20.77 -23.41 50.40
CA TYR A 1013 21.01 -24.14 49.15
C TYR A 1013 22.53 -24.30 48.95
N PRO A 1014 23.14 -25.41 49.43
CA PRO A 1014 24.60 -25.59 49.46
C PRO A 1014 25.28 -25.59 48.09
N GLU A 1015 24.53 -25.85 47.02
CA GLU A 1015 24.96 -25.79 45.63
C GLU A 1015 25.22 -24.37 45.14
N LEU A 1016 24.65 -23.36 45.79
CA LEU A 1016 24.91 -21.95 45.51
C LEU A 1016 26.09 -21.47 46.36
N PHE A 1017 27.15 -21.03 45.70
CA PHE A 1017 28.35 -20.52 46.36
C PHE A 1017 28.15 -19.06 46.80
N LEU A 1018 28.71 -18.71 47.96
CA LEU A 1018 28.83 -17.31 48.39
C LEU A 1018 30.04 -16.70 47.69
N HIS A 1019 29.94 -15.43 47.32
CA HIS A 1019 31.08 -14.71 46.76
C HIS A 1019 32.24 -14.63 47.78
N ASP A 1020 33.49 -14.81 47.30
CA ASP A 1020 34.70 -14.77 48.12
C ASP A 1020 34.82 -13.52 49.02
N ARG A 1021 34.34 -12.34 48.55
CA ARG A 1021 34.31 -11.09 49.33
C ARG A 1021 33.59 -11.25 50.68
N ILE A 1022 32.56 -12.11 50.77
CA ILE A 1022 31.83 -12.36 52.02
C ILE A 1022 32.72 -13.07 53.03
N TYR A 1023 33.51 -14.05 52.58
CA TYR A 1023 34.46 -14.74 53.44
C TYR A 1023 35.60 -13.80 53.87
N GLU A 1024 36.10 -12.96 52.95
CA GLU A 1024 37.11 -11.95 53.27
C GLU A 1024 36.62 -10.94 54.33
N GLU A 1025 35.37 -10.49 54.23
CA GLU A 1025 34.77 -9.60 55.24
C GLU A 1025 34.53 -10.31 56.58
N LEU A 1026 34.15 -11.60 56.56
CA LEU A 1026 33.98 -12.40 57.76
C LEU A 1026 35.31 -12.59 58.51
N ASP A 1027 36.41 -12.83 57.78
CA ASP A 1027 37.76 -13.00 58.34
C ASP A 1027 38.29 -11.76 59.07
N LYS A 1028 37.74 -10.57 58.77
CA LYS A 1028 38.06 -9.32 59.49
C LYS A 1028 37.46 -9.28 60.89
N ILE A 1029 36.46 -10.11 61.18
CA ILE A 1029 35.79 -10.18 62.49
C ILE A 1029 36.55 -11.16 63.39
N LYS A 1030 37.04 -10.68 64.53
CA LYS A 1030 37.73 -11.55 65.49
C LYS A 1030 36.73 -12.39 66.25
N TYR A 1031 36.97 -13.70 66.31
CA TYR A 1031 36.15 -14.64 67.09
C TYR A 1031 36.03 -14.27 68.58
N SER A 1032 37.00 -13.54 69.14
CA SER A 1032 36.97 -13.06 70.53
C SER A 1032 35.89 -12.02 70.78
N ASP A 1033 35.44 -11.32 69.73
CA ASP A 1033 34.54 -10.19 69.81
C ASP A 1033 33.08 -10.65 69.58
N VAL A 1034 32.87 -11.94 69.32
CA VAL A 1034 31.57 -12.57 69.10
C VAL A 1034 31.12 -13.31 70.38
N HIS A 1035 30.03 -12.85 70.99
CA HIS A 1035 29.43 -13.51 72.15
C HIS A 1035 28.60 -14.73 71.74
N LEU A 1036 29.03 -15.93 72.15
CA LEU A 1036 28.41 -17.22 71.81
C LEU A 1036 27.12 -17.54 72.59
N LEU A 1037 26.72 -16.72 73.55
CA LEU A 1037 25.46 -16.90 74.29
C LEU A 1037 24.33 -16.27 73.46
N VAL A 1038 23.51 -17.12 72.84
CA VAL A 1038 22.41 -16.77 71.92
C VAL A 1038 21.03 -16.86 72.62
N ASP A 1039 21.00 -16.98 73.94
CA ASP A 1039 19.76 -17.10 74.71
C ASP A 1039 19.08 -15.74 74.93
N ASP A 1040 17.73 -15.73 74.91
CA ASP A 1040 16.81 -14.57 74.97
C ASP A 1040 16.91 -13.67 76.23
N ASP A 1041 17.99 -13.75 77.01
CA ASP A 1041 18.12 -13.18 78.35
C ASP A 1041 18.71 -11.75 78.36
N GLY A 1042 18.12 -10.86 77.56
CA GLY A 1042 18.19 -9.42 77.83
C GLY A 1042 19.51 -8.73 77.47
N ASN A 1043 20.06 -9.00 76.30
CA ASN A 1043 21.08 -8.12 75.72
C ASN A 1043 20.45 -6.73 75.46
N PRO A 1044 20.92 -5.64 76.10
CA PRO A 1044 20.32 -4.32 75.93
C PRO A 1044 20.44 -3.76 74.50
N ALA A 1045 21.31 -4.33 73.65
CA ALA A 1045 21.39 -4.01 72.22
C ALA A 1045 20.23 -4.60 71.39
N GLU A 1046 19.50 -5.59 71.91
CA GLU A 1046 18.33 -6.21 71.25
C GLU A 1046 16.99 -5.57 71.66
N LEU A 1047 17.01 -4.63 72.62
CA LEU A 1047 15.87 -3.77 72.97
C LEU A 1047 15.71 -2.62 71.95
N MET A 1048 15.51 -2.95 70.67
CA MET A 1048 14.94 -1.97 69.72
C MET A 1048 13.41 -2.06 69.77
N GLU A 1049 12.75 -0.90 69.93
CA GLU A 1049 11.28 -0.80 69.89
C GLU A 1049 10.73 -1.44 68.62
N LYS A 1050 9.75 -2.34 68.79
CA LYS A 1050 8.93 -2.91 67.70
C LYS A 1050 8.42 -1.79 66.79
N ARG A 1051 9.10 -1.56 65.66
CA ARG A 1051 8.50 -1.04 64.44
C ARG A 1051 8.38 -2.21 63.47
N ASP A 1052 7.17 -2.74 63.41
CA ASP A 1052 6.59 -3.68 62.45
C ASP A 1052 7.55 -4.37 61.46
N PHE A 1053 8.26 -5.39 61.93
CA PHE A 1053 8.59 -6.57 61.12
C PHE A 1053 7.39 -7.52 61.16
N ASN A 1054 6.38 -7.22 60.35
CA ASN A 1054 5.26 -8.11 60.10
C ASN A 1054 4.96 -8.13 58.60
N VAL A 1055 5.80 -8.82 57.82
CA VAL A 1055 5.37 -9.58 56.63
C VAL A 1055 6.40 -10.69 56.40
N LEU A 1056 6.00 -11.94 56.68
CA LEU A 1056 6.53 -13.17 56.09
C LEU A 1056 5.44 -13.74 55.20
#